data_AF-A0A378JTS2-F1
#
_entry.id   AF-A0A378JTS2-F1
#
_cell.length_a   1.000
_cell.length_b   1.000
_cell.length_c   1.000
_cell.angle_alpha   90.00
_cell.angle_beta   90.00
_cell.angle_gamma   90.00
#
_symmetry.space_group_name_H-M   'P 1'
#
loop_
_entity.id
_entity.type
_entity.pdbx_description
1 polymer ?
#
loop_
_entity_poly.entity_id
_entity_poly.type
_entity_poly.pdbx_seq_one_letter_code
_entity_poly.pdbx_strand_id
1 'polypeptide(L)'
;MLKLKEWVYCLFLFASPSLYALTTLIVTETTDSNPGGFGAVGELRYWLNTMNQNLNTMPDDYAIIFDHPMTIQLNGILPIINNSSNPVKITIGNSDPASIVTIDGNNGAYSGFFIPMGIVTIQNMIFQNLTAKGGDGGSGISGGGGGMGAGGAIYAPQTFLNGSNPAITLVNVLIRNCSAVGGNGGNYFSLMSTGNEGGGGGGGFSGNGGSITTTGSTGGAGGGGFGGNGGDVTLSTSDPSGGGGAGGGGIGSRATLGILTNLGNGGSDQSPGLDGNGYGLNVLAGSGGGGNAGGANAGGGGGGSGMPSGGGGGGSAGMNGQQPQGTIPPLRRQTVEPSGGSGGDGAGSGGGGVVTLGPITNDFDGRAGTGGYGGGGGGAAGIGAYDVGYTLQGGTGGIGGGGGGGGVNQSSTTSSEGGNSLGGGGGGGGGPSNGLTAIGGVDTGHLGGGAGGYGANSVGMGFGGGGGGGGSGLGAAVFVDSSLNFTVQAQSGTPTTFDTPSNSVQAGIHGTGGPGGSDGFDGSALGNSIFLRTGSSLTFMAQDTQDLLTIGAQVAFTDDTVFGTGGTNVLIRGKGTVVYNGTSDYQGTVKVDNANFKVNGQINQAPVFVCRNSSVSTQRGKLSGSGTLTGNVFANSGTISPDTGATLSLGSLSLNSTSGGGIGSLVHIEINSNGTSLVAVNGPATLAGTLEINLDSNAQPGQYTVLTSSGITGTFDTVTVTGNSSGFAGQTPLYTLSYLPVGAPTYVQFNFLGYPLPPSSVDIPATVNGSPILNPAVVCCGRPVILGPLPVPGAGPTTYSIINQTGNVTCHIGQTTSQTYLKMNGKNGSCTIIGTKDGIVSNPLKVIAP
;
A
#
# COMPACT_ATOMS: atom_id res chain seq x y z
N MET A 1 61.54 -28.64 -1.80
CA MET A 1 60.23 -28.72 -2.47
C MET A 1 59.14 -28.40 -1.44
N LEU A 2 58.91 -27.12 -1.18
CA LEU A 2 57.74 -26.68 -0.38
C LEU A 2 56.51 -26.67 -1.28
N LYS A 3 55.41 -27.18 -0.73
CA LYS A 3 54.20 -27.59 -1.45
C LYS A 3 53.39 -26.38 -1.91
N LEU A 4 53.16 -26.30 -3.22
CA LEU A 4 52.22 -25.41 -3.92
C LEU A 4 50.75 -25.48 -3.40
N LYS A 5 50.46 -26.37 -2.44
CA LYS A 5 49.12 -26.65 -1.92
C LYS A 5 48.67 -25.67 -0.82
N GLU A 6 49.58 -24.93 -0.20
CA GLU A 6 49.24 -23.95 0.85
C GLU A 6 48.90 -22.56 0.29
N TRP A 7 49.40 -22.22 -0.90
CA TRP A 7 49.12 -20.93 -1.56
C TRP A 7 47.66 -20.78 -2.04
N VAL A 8 46.99 -21.89 -2.37
CA VAL A 8 45.60 -21.88 -2.80
C VAL A 8 44.66 -21.54 -1.63
N TYR A 9 44.99 -21.95 -0.40
CA TYR A 9 44.18 -21.60 0.78
C TYR A 9 44.38 -20.14 1.21
N CYS A 10 45.59 -19.57 1.05
CA CYS A 10 45.80 -18.14 1.30
C CYS A 10 45.07 -17.27 0.25
N LEU A 11 45.06 -17.64 -1.04
CA LEU A 11 44.36 -16.86 -2.07
C LEU A 11 42.83 -16.88 -1.90
N PHE A 12 42.25 -17.97 -1.39
CA PHE A 12 40.82 -18.05 -1.07
C PHE A 12 40.42 -17.33 0.23
N LEU A 13 41.37 -17.04 1.13
CA LEU A 13 41.13 -16.21 2.33
C LEU A 13 41.20 -14.71 2.06
N PHE A 14 41.89 -14.28 0.99
CA PHE A 14 41.94 -12.87 0.55
C PHE A 14 40.91 -12.50 -0.53
N ALA A 15 40.14 -13.48 -1.01
CA ALA A 15 39.00 -13.29 -1.91
C ALA A 15 37.66 -13.56 -1.21
N SER A 16 37.60 -13.33 0.11
CA SER A 16 36.31 -13.12 0.75
C SER A 16 35.73 -11.82 0.17
N PRO A 17 34.47 -11.80 -0.32
CA PRO A 17 33.80 -10.52 -0.47
C PRO A 17 33.88 -9.87 0.90
N SER A 18 34.55 -8.71 0.96
CA SER A 18 34.54 -7.88 2.15
C SER A 18 33.10 -7.80 2.63
N LEU A 19 32.82 -8.37 3.80
CA LEU A 19 31.60 -8.08 4.53
C LEU A 19 31.61 -6.56 4.72
N TYR A 20 30.92 -5.83 3.85
CA TYR A 20 30.69 -4.41 4.07
C TYR A 20 29.96 -4.33 5.40
N ALA A 21 30.65 -3.73 6.39
CA ALA A 21 30.09 -3.56 7.71
C ALA A 21 28.98 -2.52 7.60
N LEU A 22 27.79 -2.84 8.12
CA LEU A 22 26.67 -1.93 8.20
C LEU A 22 27.11 -0.58 8.79
N THR A 23 27.01 0.49 8.01
CA THR A 23 27.31 1.84 8.50
C THR A 23 26.13 2.36 9.32
N THR A 24 26.37 2.66 10.60
CA THR A 24 25.33 3.18 11.51
C THR A 24 25.50 4.69 11.71
N LEU A 25 24.43 5.44 11.45
CA LEU A 25 24.34 6.89 11.66
C LEU A 25 23.35 7.15 12.80
N ILE A 26 23.76 7.94 13.80
CA ILE A 26 22.99 8.14 15.03
C ILE A 26 22.45 9.57 15.07
N VAL A 27 21.13 9.71 14.99
CA VAL A 27 20.42 10.98 15.19
C VAL A 27 20.37 11.25 16.70
N THR A 28 20.97 12.38 17.11
CA THR A 28 21.04 12.82 18.51
C THR A 28 20.19 14.06 18.78
N GLU A 29 19.87 14.82 17.72
CA GLU A 29 19.15 16.09 17.82
C GLU A 29 17.70 15.95 17.34
N THR A 30 16.80 16.70 18.00
CA THR A 30 15.36 16.75 17.67
C THR A 30 15.01 17.87 16.68
N THR A 31 15.99 18.70 16.31
CA THR A 31 15.82 19.84 15.42
C THR A 31 15.97 19.47 13.95
N ASP A 32 15.40 20.29 13.08
CA ASP A 32 15.62 20.29 11.64
C ASP A 32 16.09 21.68 11.22
N SER A 33 17.39 21.94 11.31
CA SER A 33 17.98 23.24 11.00
C SER A 33 18.48 23.32 9.56
N ASN A 34 18.74 24.55 9.09
CA ASN A 34 19.22 24.83 7.73
C ASN A 34 18.37 24.13 6.65
N PRO A 35 17.05 24.37 6.62
CA PRO A 35 16.21 23.75 5.62
C PRO A 35 16.58 24.32 4.23
N GLY A 36 16.77 23.47 3.23
CA GLY A 36 17.50 23.88 2.00
C GLY A 36 18.91 23.32 1.94
N GLY A 37 19.60 23.21 3.08
CA GLY A 37 21.02 22.87 3.13
C GLY A 37 21.33 21.47 3.67
N PHE A 38 22.56 21.32 4.17
CA PHE A 38 23.09 20.04 4.64
C PHE A 38 22.50 19.60 5.99
N GLY A 39 22.01 20.53 6.83
CA GLY A 39 21.60 20.28 8.22
C GLY A 39 22.75 20.44 9.23
N ALA A 40 22.43 20.52 10.52
CA ALA A 40 23.42 20.52 11.59
C ALA A 40 23.80 19.10 12.01
N VAL A 41 25.04 18.91 12.47
CA VAL A 41 25.55 17.60 12.91
C VAL A 41 24.63 17.03 14.00
N GLY A 42 24.23 15.77 13.86
CA GLY A 42 23.34 15.08 14.79
C GLY A 42 21.86 15.10 14.40
N GLU A 43 21.46 15.92 13.43
CA GLU A 43 20.09 15.97 12.91
C GLU A 43 19.80 14.88 11.85
N LEU A 44 18.54 14.51 11.68
CA LEU A 44 18.12 13.57 10.64
C LEU A 44 18.49 14.06 9.22
N ARG A 45 18.29 15.35 8.92
CA ARG A 45 18.66 15.94 7.62
C ARG A 45 20.14 15.77 7.30
N TYR A 46 21.00 16.02 8.30
CA TYR A 46 22.44 15.85 8.18
C TYR A 46 22.82 14.41 7.83
N TRP A 47 22.22 13.44 8.52
CA TRP A 47 22.54 12.03 8.28
C TRP A 47 21.99 11.51 6.95
N LEU A 48 20.82 11.96 6.51
CA LEU A 48 20.29 11.64 5.18
C LEU A 48 21.20 12.19 4.07
N ASN A 49 21.63 13.45 4.18
CA ASN A 49 22.57 14.05 3.21
C ASN A 49 23.93 13.37 3.22
N THR A 50 24.46 13.04 4.40
CA THR A 50 25.73 12.31 4.54
C THR A 50 25.66 10.93 3.89
N MET A 51 24.60 10.17 4.15
CA MET A 51 24.35 8.88 3.52
C MET A 51 24.30 9.01 2.00
N ASN A 52 23.51 9.96 1.48
CA ASN A 52 23.41 10.19 0.03
C ASN A 52 24.75 10.54 -0.60
N GLN A 53 25.51 11.45 -0.01
CA GLN A 53 26.81 11.86 -0.54
C GLN A 53 27.77 10.65 -0.61
N ASN A 54 27.84 9.84 0.45
CA ASN A 54 28.68 8.66 0.49
C ASN A 54 28.24 7.62 -0.55
N LEU A 55 26.94 7.35 -0.66
CA LEU A 55 26.39 6.38 -1.61
C LEU A 55 26.62 6.76 -3.07
N ASN A 56 26.78 8.05 -3.39
CA ASN A 56 27.17 8.48 -4.73
C ASN A 56 28.65 8.19 -5.06
N THR A 57 29.47 7.84 -4.07
CA THR A 57 30.89 7.48 -4.26
C THR A 57 31.15 5.98 -4.15
N MET A 58 30.48 5.28 -3.23
CA MET A 58 30.68 3.85 -3.00
C MET A 58 29.40 3.21 -2.42
N PRO A 59 29.00 2.00 -2.88
CA PRO A 59 27.88 1.29 -2.29
C PRO A 59 28.20 0.83 -0.86
N ASP A 60 27.26 1.01 0.06
CA ASP A 60 27.32 0.49 1.43
C ASP A 60 25.91 0.37 2.03
N ASP A 61 25.71 -0.55 2.98
CA ASP A 61 24.44 -0.69 3.69
C ASP A 61 24.39 0.28 4.89
N TYR A 62 23.23 0.88 5.15
CA TYR A 62 23.08 1.90 6.20
C TYR A 62 21.99 1.58 7.22
N ALA A 63 22.22 2.00 8.47
CA ALA A 63 21.20 2.11 9.50
C ALA A 63 21.20 3.53 10.08
N ILE A 64 20.08 4.23 9.98
CA ILE A 64 19.83 5.52 10.63
C ILE A 64 19.00 5.23 11.89
N ILE A 65 19.64 5.35 13.04
CA ILE A 65 19.03 5.08 14.35
C ILE A 65 18.94 6.37 15.18
N PHE A 66 18.13 6.36 16.23
CA PHE A 66 17.85 7.53 17.05
C PHE A 66 18.24 7.23 18.49
N ASP A 67 19.02 8.13 19.10
CA ASP A 67 19.62 7.94 20.43
C ASP A 67 18.58 7.76 21.55
N HIS A 68 17.40 8.35 21.39
CA HIS A 68 16.27 8.24 22.31
C HIS A 68 14.94 8.44 21.55
N PRO A 69 13.78 8.04 22.14
CA PRO A 69 12.48 8.41 21.60
C PRO A 69 12.38 9.93 21.45
N MET A 70 12.02 10.41 20.27
CA MET A 70 12.00 11.84 19.96
C MET A 70 10.93 12.22 18.96
N THR A 71 10.61 13.51 18.91
CA THR A 71 9.79 14.11 17.84
C THR A 71 10.65 15.10 17.06
N ILE A 72 10.77 14.88 15.76
CA ILE A 72 11.48 15.77 14.84
C ILE A 72 10.42 16.56 14.08
N GLN A 73 10.30 17.85 14.41
CA GLN A 73 9.44 18.76 13.67
C GLN A 73 10.20 19.29 12.45
N LEU A 74 9.63 19.09 11.26
CA LEU A 74 10.23 19.50 10.01
C LEU A 74 10.17 21.02 9.82
N ASN A 75 11.25 21.60 9.30
CA ASN A 75 11.34 23.00 8.87
C ASN A 75 11.57 23.14 7.36
N GLY A 76 11.65 22.03 6.64
CA GLY A 76 11.67 21.98 5.18
C GLY A 76 11.49 20.55 4.67
N ILE A 77 11.29 20.40 3.36
CA ILE A 77 11.26 19.07 2.71
C ILE A 77 12.54 18.31 3.07
N LEU A 78 12.40 17.07 3.56
CA LEU A 78 13.53 16.23 3.92
C LEU A 78 14.36 15.84 2.68
N PRO A 79 15.66 15.55 2.83
CA PRO A 79 16.43 14.94 1.78
C PRO A 79 15.83 13.61 1.32
N ILE A 80 15.94 13.33 0.02
CA ILE A 80 15.52 12.08 -0.60
C ILE A 80 16.27 10.90 0.03
N ILE A 81 15.61 9.76 0.24
CA ILE A 81 16.28 8.56 0.75
C ILE A 81 16.91 7.81 -0.41
N ASN A 82 18.25 7.87 -0.47
CA ASN A 82 19.08 7.26 -1.51
C ASN A 82 18.81 7.84 -2.91
N ASN A 83 19.55 8.87 -3.27
CA ASN A 83 19.55 9.46 -4.61
C ASN A 83 20.67 8.91 -5.53
N SER A 84 21.33 7.82 -5.12
CA SER A 84 22.38 7.16 -5.89
C SER A 84 21.82 6.09 -6.82
N SER A 85 22.67 5.51 -7.68
CA SER A 85 22.34 4.34 -8.50
C SER A 85 22.50 3.00 -7.76
N ASN A 86 22.82 3.01 -6.47
CA ASN A 86 23.17 1.81 -5.71
C ASN A 86 21.94 1.26 -4.93
N PRO A 87 21.45 0.04 -5.22
CA PRO A 87 20.28 -0.55 -4.58
C PRO A 87 20.65 -1.23 -3.24
N VAL A 88 21.15 -0.44 -2.30
CA VAL A 88 21.63 -0.90 -0.98
C VAL A 88 20.49 -1.08 0.02
N LYS A 89 20.76 -1.74 1.15
CA LYS A 89 19.81 -1.84 2.26
C LYS A 89 19.94 -0.63 3.17
N ILE A 90 18.80 -0.04 3.52
CA ILE A 90 18.73 1.10 4.42
C ILE A 90 17.69 0.79 5.48
N THR A 91 18.06 0.86 6.75
CA THR A 91 17.11 0.78 7.87
C THR A 91 16.99 2.15 8.51
N ILE A 92 15.78 2.64 8.72
CA ILE A 92 15.50 3.90 9.42
C ILE A 92 14.59 3.61 10.60
N GLY A 93 15.01 4.02 11.79
CA GLY A 93 14.31 3.77 13.04
C GLY A 93 14.92 2.65 13.86
N ASN A 94 14.59 2.66 15.15
CA ASN A 94 15.17 1.77 16.14
C ASN A 94 14.54 0.37 16.06
N SER A 95 15.29 -0.68 16.40
CA SER A 95 14.75 -2.05 16.42
C SER A 95 13.84 -2.31 17.62
N ASP A 96 14.08 -1.61 18.73
CA ASP A 96 13.28 -1.70 19.94
C ASP A 96 11.92 -0.97 19.77
N PRO A 97 10.77 -1.67 19.92
CA PRO A 97 9.45 -1.07 19.81
C PRO A 97 9.11 -0.06 20.91
N ALA A 98 9.86 -0.01 22.01
CA ALA A 98 9.72 1.05 23.01
C ALA A 98 10.37 2.37 22.57
N SER A 99 11.24 2.34 21.57
CA SER A 99 12.05 3.46 21.12
C SER A 99 11.45 4.17 19.89
N ILE A 100 10.17 4.56 19.99
CA ILE A 100 9.39 5.16 18.90
C ILE A 100 9.84 6.59 18.58
N VAL A 101 9.95 6.90 17.29
CA VAL A 101 10.31 8.24 16.79
C VAL A 101 9.17 8.83 15.99
N THR A 102 8.90 10.12 16.18
CA THR A 102 7.86 10.85 15.45
C THR A 102 8.49 11.83 14.46
N ILE A 103 8.05 11.78 13.19
CA ILE A 103 8.31 12.80 12.18
C ILE A 103 7.04 13.66 12.05
N ASP A 104 7.15 14.94 12.40
CA ASP A 104 6.03 15.88 12.37
C ASP A 104 6.19 16.90 11.24
N GLY A 105 5.22 16.99 10.35
CA GLY A 105 5.24 17.88 9.18
C GLY A 105 4.93 19.34 9.45
N ASN A 106 4.96 19.78 10.71
CA ASN A 106 4.76 21.16 11.14
C ASN A 106 3.42 21.72 10.68
N ASN A 107 2.34 21.10 11.15
CA ASN A 107 0.95 21.45 10.79
C ASN A 107 0.64 21.34 9.29
N GLY A 108 1.22 20.35 8.61
CA GLY A 108 0.99 20.13 7.17
C GLY A 108 1.79 21.06 6.27
N ALA A 109 2.88 21.66 6.76
CA ALA A 109 3.75 22.48 5.92
C ALA A 109 4.63 21.64 4.99
N TYR A 110 4.98 20.41 5.38
CA TYR A 110 5.96 19.58 4.67
C TYR A 110 5.50 18.12 4.49
N SER A 111 5.99 17.49 3.44
CA SER A 111 5.81 16.06 3.17
C SER A 111 6.82 15.20 3.93
N GLY A 112 6.54 13.90 4.03
CA GLY A 112 7.45 12.93 4.62
C GLY A 112 8.54 12.44 3.65
N PHE A 113 8.77 11.13 3.66
CA PHE A 113 9.87 10.49 2.95
C PHE A 113 9.58 10.29 1.46
N PHE A 114 10.56 10.65 0.63
CA PHE A 114 10.59 10.37 -0.80
C PHE A 114 11.71 9.35 -1.08
N ILE A 115 11.35 8.17 -1.59
CA ILE A 115 12.23 6.98 -1.57
C ILE A 115 12.37 6.36 -2.96
N PRO A 116 13.32 6.80 -3.80
CA PRO A 116 13.45 6.32 -5.17
C PRO A 116 14.38 5.12 -5.37
N MET A 117 15.17 4.72 -4.36
CA MET A 117 16.15 3.63 -4.52
C MET A 117 16.34 2.83 -3.24
N GLY A 118 16.70 1.55 -3.42
CA GLY A 118 17.17 0.67 -2.36
C GLY A 118 16.09 -0.23 -1.76
N ILE A 119 16.53 -1.03 -0.80
CA ILE A 119 15.68 -1.89 0.03
C ILE A 119 15.56 -1.21 1.39
N VAL A 120 14.50 -0.43 1.58
CA VAL A 120 14.34 0.46 2.72
C VAL A 120 13.39 -0.15 3.74
N THR A 121 13.88 -0.34 4.96
CA THR A 121 13.05 -0.72 6.11
C THR A 121 12.83 0.48 7.01
N ILE A 122 11.57 0.84 7.27
CA ILE A 122 11.19 1.89 8.22
C ILE A 122 10.50 1.20 9.39
N GLN A 123 11.00 1.42 10.61
CA GLN A 123 10.54 0.67 11.77
C GLN A 123 10.35 1.52 13.02
N ASN A 124 9.29 1.24 13.78
CA ASN A 124 8.99 1.90 15.05
C ASN A 124 8.91 3.43 14.92
N MET A 125 8.15 3.91 13.94
CA MET A 125 8.01 5.34 13.65
C MET A 125 6.55 5.79 13.56
N ILE A 126 6.31 7.05 13.92
CA ILE A 126 5.05 7.76 13.71
C ILE A 126 5.31 8.86 12.66
N PHE A 127 4.52 8.89 11.62
CA PHE A 127 4.45 10.00 10.68
C PHE A 127 3.18 10.80 10.98
N GLN A 128 3.30 12.10 11.20
CA GLN A 128 2.13 12.92 11.51
C GLN A 128 2.16 14.33 10.93
N ASN A 129 0.97 14.86 10.65
CA ASN A 129 0.80 16.25 10.22
C ASN A 129 1.63 16.59 8.97
N LEU A 130 1.81 15.62 8.06
CA LEU A 130 2.58 15.79 6.83
C LEU A 130 1.65 16.10 5.67
N THR A 131 2.03 16.98 4.76
CA THR A 131 1.23 17.25 3.55
C THR A 131 2.12 17.28 2.31
N ALA A 132 1.79 16.44 1.34
CA ALA A 132 2.35 16.51 -0.01
C ALA A 132 1.40 17.34 -0.88
N LYS A 133 1.72 18.62 -1.08
CA LYS A 133 0.98 19.51 -1.97
C LYS A 133 1.68 19.65 -3.33
N GLY A 134 0.95 19.44 -4.42
CA GLY A 134 1.38 19.78 -5.78
C GLY A 134 1.46 21.29 -5.98
N GLY A 135 2.41 21.75 -6.81
CA GLY A 135 2.56 23.17 -7.12
C GLY A 135 1.38 23.72 -7.90
N ASP A 136 0.98 24.96 -7.63
CA ASP A 136 -0.09 25.60 -8.39
C ASP A 136 0.42 25.98 -9.79
N GLY A 137 -0.43 25.87 -10.81
CA GLY A 137 -0.15 26.33 -12.16
C GLY A 137 -0.09 27.85 -12.23
N GLY A 138 0.80 28.37 -13.06
CA GLY A 138 0.97 29.79 -13.30
C GLY A 138 -0.13 30.37 -14.18
N SER A 139 -0.42 31.66 -13.99
CA SER A 139 -1.43 32.38 -14.78
C SER A 139 -0.81 33.03 -16.02
N GLY A 140 -1.57 33.17 -17.11
CA GLY A 140 -1.12 33.76 -18.37
C GLY A 140 -2.29 34.05 -19.31
N ILE A 141 -2.02 34.28 -20.60
CA ILE A 141 -3.12 34.32 -21.61
C ILE A 141 -3.93 33.03 -21.59
N SER A 142 -3.30 31.93 -21.20
CA SER A 142 -3.88 30.67 -20.81
C SER A 142 -3.20 30.21 -19.51
N GLY A 143 -3.94 29.47 -18.69
CA GLY A 143 -3.43 28.96 -17.42
C GLY A 143 -2.57 27.71 -17.57
N GLY A 144 -1.50 27.59 -16.80
CA GLY A 144 -0.79 26.32 -16.63
C GLY A 144 -1.57 25.36 -15.72
N GLY A 145 -1.41 24.05 -15.90
CA GLY A 145 -2.02 23.03 -15.04
C GLY A 145 -1.34 22.91 -13.68
N GLY A 146 -2.08 22.51 -12.65
CA GLY A 146 -1.54 22.25 -11.31
C GLY A 146 -0.78 20.93 -11.22
N GLY A 147 0.20 20.85 -10.31
CA GLY A 147 0.97 19.63 -10.03
C GLY A 147 0.21 18.64 -9.14
N MET A 148 0.64 17.38 -9.12
CA MET A 148 0.07 16.33 -8.26
C MET A 148 0.56 16.48 -6.82
N GLY A 149 -0.32 16.28 -5.84
CA GLY A 149 0.05 15.99 -4.46
C GLY A 149 -0.07 14.50 -4.19
N ALA A 150 0.99 13.85 -3.70
CA ALA A 150 0.95 12.42 -3.46
C ALA A 150 1.88 11.96 -2.35
N GLY A 151 1.47 10.92 -1.61
CA GLY A 151 2.33 10.27 -0.61
C GLY A 151 2.69 11.18 0.55
N GLY A 152 1.68 11.72 1.25
CA GLY A 152 1.88 12.71 2.32
C GLY A 152 2.96 12.32 3.33
N ALA A 153 2.97 11.06 3.76
CA ALA A 153 4.05 10.51 4.59
C ALA A 153 5.12 9.77 3.79
N ILE A 154 4.75 8.94 2.81
CA ILE A 154 5.70 8.16 2.01
C ILE A 154 5.33 8.21 0.53
N TYR A 155 6.28 8.61 -0.31
CA TYR A 155 6.17 8.55 -1.76
C TYR A 155 7.28 7.64 -2.34
N ALA A 156 6.88 6.61 -3.07
CA ALA A 156 7.78 5.67 -3.74
C ALA A 156 7.65 5.81 -5.27
N PRO A 157 8.53 6.59 -5.95
CA PRO A 157 8.53 6.71 -7.40
C PRO A 157 9.06 5.42 -8.05
N GLN A 158 8.61 5.13 -9.26
CA GLN A 158 9.19 4.04 -10.04
C GLN A 158 10.64 4.36 -10.41
N THR A 159 10.90 5.61 -10.78
CA THR A 159 12.21 6.14 -11.13
C THR A 159 12.30 7.60 -10.73
N PHE A 160 13.41 8.00 -10.11
CA PHE A 160 13.71 9.41 -9.85
C PHE A 160 15.22 9.60 -9.67
N LEU A 161 15.80 10.56 -10.39
CA LEU A 161 17.24 10.81 -10.48
C LEU A 161 17.97 9.52 -10.89
N ASN A 162 18.95 9.09 -10.09
CA ASN A 162 19.67 7.84 -10.30
C ASN A 162 18.94 6.62 -9.70
N GLY A 163 17.81 6.84 -9.01
CA GLY A 163 17.02 5.83 -8.33
C GLY A 163 15.99 5.14 -9.21
N SER A 164 15.81 3.83 -9.02
CA SER A 164 14.72 3.08 -9.66
C SER A 164 14.30 1.88 -8.83
N ASN A 165 13.03 1.52 -8.93
CA ASN A 165 12.42 0.31 -8.39
C ASN A 165 12.71 0.07 -6.89
N PRO A 166 12.42 1.05 -6.00
CA PRO A 166 12.59 0.86 -4.57
C PRO A 166 11.71 -0.27 -4.04
N ALA A 167 12.19 -0.96 -3.01
CA ALA A 167 11.40 -1.91 -2.22
C ALA A 167 11.33 -1.41 -0.78
N ILE A 168 10.14 -1.16 -0.27
CA ILE A 168 9.93 -0.55 1.04
C ILE A 168 9.22 -1.53 1.97
N THR A 169 9.71 -1.66 3.19
CA THR A 169 9.11 -2.45 4.26
C THR A 169 8.82 -1.55 5.46
N LEU A 170 7.56 -1.53 5.92
CA LEU A 170 7.15 -0.88 7.16
C LEU A 170 6.98 -1.91 8.28
N VAL A 171 7.50 -1.60 9.45
CA VAL A 171 7.40 -2.46 10.65
C VAL A 171 6.98 -1.61 11.84
N ASN A 172 5.79 -1.85 12.40
CA ASN A 172 5.25 -1.06 13.53
C ASN A 172 5.27 0.46 13.25
N VAL A 173 4.53 0.88 12.22
CA VAL A 173 4.45 2.27 11.77
C VAL A 173 3.01 2.79 11.88
N LEU A 174 2.86 4.01 12.37
CA LEU A 174 1.59 4.74 12.42
C LEU A 174 1.68 5.99 11.53
N ILE A 175 0.71 6.22 10.65
CA ILE A 175 0.67 7.41 9.78
C ILE A 175 -0.64 8.17 10.00
N ARG A 176 -0.61 9.35 10.60
CA ARG A 176 -1.84 10.06 11.01
C ARG A 176 -1.87 11.51 10.59
N ASN A 177 -3.07 12.06 10.36
CA ASN A 177 -3.26 13.48 10.01
C ASN A 177 -2.38 13.92 8.82
N CYS A 178 -2.11 13.02 7.89
CA CYS A 178 -1.32 13.29 6.70
C CYS A 178 -2.26 13.59 5.53
N SER A 179 -1.81 14.42 4.59
CA SER A 179 -2.60 14.84 3.44
C SER A 179 -1.84 14.78 2.11
N ALA A 180 -2.58 14.51 1.03
CA ALA A 180 -2.11 14.65 -0.34
C ALA A 180 -3.06 15.60 -1.08
N VAL A 181 -2.53 16.73 -1.55
CA VAL A 181 -3.32 17.86 -2.08
C VAL A 181 -2.83 18.22 -3.47
N GLY A 182 -3.70 18.10 -4.48
CA GLY A 182 -3.40 18.59 -5.83
C GLY A 182 -3.19 20.09 -5.87
N GLY A 183 -2.29 20.55 -6.74
CA GLY A 183 -2.09 21.96 -7.04
C GLY A 183 -3.24 22.52 -7.87
N ASN A 184 -3.57 23.79 -7.69
CA ASN A 184 -4.62 24.44 -8.47
C ASN A 184 -4.14 24.73 -9.89
N GLY A 185 -5.06 24.73 -10.86
CA GLY A 185 -4.80 25.25 -12.19
C GLY A 185 -4.62 26.77 -12.18
N GLY A 186 -3.79 27.27 -13.10
CA GLY A 186 -3.56 28.69 -13.33
C GLY A 186 -4.73 29.34 -14.05
N ASN A 187 -4.92 30.64 -13.84
CA ASN A 187 -6.03 31.39 -14.41
C ASN A 187 -5.62 32.14 -15.68
N TYR A 188 -6.62 32.57 -16.42
CA TYR A 188 -6.48 33.67 -17.37
C TYR A 188 -6.06 34.97 -16.65
N PHE A 189 -5.09 35.66 -17.25
CA PHE A 189 -4.55 36.93 -16.75
C PHE A 189 -5.50 38.11 -17.09
N SER A 190 -6.12 38.73 -16.07
CA SER A 190 -7.23 39.69 -16.25
C SER A 190 -6.84 41.18 -16.41
N LEU A 191 -5.55 41.53 -16.32
CA LEU A 191 -5.10 42.92 -16.55
C LEU A 191 -5.21 43.24 -18.04
N MET A 192 -6.13 44.12 -18.44
CA MET A 192 -6.38 44.63 -19.81
C MET A 192 -5.56 43.94 -20.92
N SER A 193 -5.80 42.63 -21.10
CA SER A 193 -4.96 41.80 -21.96
C SER A 193 -5.01 42.36 -23.37
N THR A 194 -3.83 42.52 -23.96
CA THR A 194 -3.70 42.93 -25.36
C THR A 194 -4.10 41.80 -26.30
N GLY A 195 -4.14 40.57 -25.77
CA GLY A 195 -4.34 39.33 -26.51
C GLY A 195 -3.03 38.78 -27.05
N ASN A 196 -1.88 39.28 -26.58
CA ASN A 196 -0.55 38.96 -27.10
C ASN A 196 0.37 38.33 -26.04
N GLU A 197 -0.13 38.13 -24.83
CA GLU A 197 0.62 37.61 -23.69
C GLU A 197 0.91 36.11 -23.86
N GLY A 198 1.97 35.61 -23.20
CA GLY A 198 2.32 34.19 -23.18
C GLY A 198 1.46 33.34 -22.24
N GLY A 199 1.65 32.02 -22.32
CA GLY A 199 1.01 31.06 -21.42
C GLY A 199 1.69 30.98 -20.05
N GLY A 200 0.92 30.59 -19.02
CA GLY A 200 1.47 30.28 -17.70
C GLY A 200 2.21 28.95 -17.65
N GLY A 201 3.19 28.80 -16.75
CA GLY A 201 3.90 27.53 -16.53
C GLY A 201 3.08 26.53 -15.71
N GLY A 202 3.26 25.24 -15.95
CA GLY A 202 2.65 24.18 -15.13
C GLY A 202 3.34 24.02 -13.77
N GLY A 203 2.60 23.59 -12.75
CA GLY A 203 3.15 23.28 -11.42
C GLY A 203 3.92 21.96 -11.38
N GLY A 204 4.96 21.86 -10.55
CA GLY A 204 5.70 20.63 -10.26
C GLY A 204 5.32 20.00 -8.91
N PHE A 205 6.16 19.11 -8.38
CA PHE A 205 6.02 18.61 -7.01
C PHE A 205 6.38 19.71 -6.01
N SER A 206 5.37 20.33 -5.41
CA SER A 206 5.51 21.44 -4.45
C SER A 206 6.16 22.73 -4.99
N GLY A 207 6.59 22.77 -6.26
CA GLY A 207 7.07 23.97 -6.95
C GLY A 207 6.01 24.56 -7.86
N ASN A 208 5.65 25.83 -7.67
CA ASN A 208 4.61 26.47 -8.48
C ASN A 208 5.12 26.78 -9.90
N GLY A 209 4.23 26.79 -10.89
CA GLY A 209 4.52 27.35 -12.20
C GLY A 209 4.66 28.87 -12.15
N GLY A 210 5.52 29.41 -13.00
CA GLY A 210 5.67 30.85 -13.19
C GLY A 210 4.48 31.47 -13.91
N SER A 211 4.21 32.74 -13.66
CA SER A 211 3.09 33.48 -14.24
C SER A 211 3.55 34.63 -15.14
N ILE A 212 2.66 35.05 -16.04
CA ILE A 212 2.78 36.34 -16.73
C ILE A 212 2.23 37.43 -15.80
N THR A 213 2.99 38.50 -15.60
CA THR A 213 2.64 39.58 -14.66
C THR A 213 2.53 40.96 -15.32
N THR A 214 2.66 41.00 -16.65
CA THR A 214 2.63 42.23 -17.46
C THR A 214 1.80 42.03 -18.72
N THR A 215 1.45 43.12 -19.40
CA THR A 215 0.62 43.13 -20.62
C THR A 215 1.44 43.51 -21.84
N GLY A 216 1.06 42.97 -23.00
CA GLY A 216 1.71 43.22 -24.29
C GLY A 216 2.37 41.95 -24.86
N SER A 217 3.35 42.11 -25.75
CA SER A 217 4.05 40.96 -26.34
C SER A 217 5.08 40.41 -25.34
N THR A 218 4.76 39.25 -24.74
CA THR A 218 5.60 38.59 -23.74
C THR A 218 6.04 37.20 -24.18
N GLY A 219 7.10 36.69 -23.55
CA GLY A 219 7.42 35.26 -23.60
C GLY A 219 6.50 34.42 -22.71
N GLY A 220 6.70 33.12 -22.72
CA GLY A 220 6.02 32.17 -21.84
C GLY A 220 6.70 32.01 -20.48
N ALA A 221 5.93 31.68 -19.45
CA ALA A 221 6.45 31.52 -18.10
C ALA A 221 7.06 30.13 -17.83
N GLY A 222 7.96 30.03 -16.85
CA GLY A 222 8.68 28.79 -16.56
C GLY A 222 7.83 27.76 -15.81
N GLY A 223 8.03 26.47 -16.07
CA GLY A 223 7.40 25.40 -15.29
C GLY A 223 8.01 25.25 -13.89
N GLY A 224 7.23 24.80 -12.91
CA GLY A 224 7.71 24.49 -11.55
C GLY A 224 8.50 23.18 -11.49
N GLY A 225 9.45 23.05 -10.57
CA GLY A 225 10.26 21.85 -10.36
C GLY A 225 9.87 21.08 -9.10
N PHE A 226 10.79 20.22 -8.63
CA PHE A 226 10.69 19.58 -7.32
C PHE A 226 11.07 20.58 -6.22
N GLY A 227 10.05 21.21 -5.63
CA GLY A 227 10.17 22.24 -4.59
C GLY A 227 10.57 23.64 -5.07
N GLY A 228 11.17 23.76 -6.26
CA GLY A 228 11.53 25.04 -6.90
C GLY A 228 10.41 25.63 -7.75
N ASN A 229 10.17 26.93 -7.65
CA ASN A 229 9.17 27.61 -8.49
C ASN A 229 9.72 27.92 -9.88
N GLY A 230 8.84 27.93 -10.88
CA GLY A 230 9.12 28.52 -12.18
C GLY A 230 9.27 30.04 -12.10
N GLY A 231 10.01 30.61 -13.05
CA GLY A 231 10.22 32.04 -13.17
C GLY A 231 9.02 32.75 -13.79
N ASP A 232 8.73 33.94 -13.27
CA ASP A 232 7.70 34.82 -13.81
C ASP A 232 8.22 35.63 -15.01
N VAL A 233 7.30 36.04 -15.87
CA VAL A 233 7.56 36.99 -16.97
C VAL A 233 7.07 38.37 -16.54
N THR A 234 7.98 39.34 -16.59
CA THR A 234 7.79 40.70 -16.03
C THR A 234 7.99 41.81 -17.06
N LEU A 235 8.54 41.48 -18.23
CA LEU A 235 8.75 42.37 -19.36
C LEU A 235 7.78 42.09 -20.51
N SER A 236 7.33 43.19 -21.11
CA SER A 236 6.73 43.20 -22.44
C SER A 236 7.64 43.96 -23.38
N THR A 237 7.70 43.55 -24.64
CA THR A 237 8.39 44.30 -25.69
C THR A 237 7.37 44.94 -26.62
N SER A 238 7.79 45.99 -27.33
CA SER A 238 7.09 46.49 -28.52
C SER A 238 7.64 45.85 -29.80
N ASP A 239 8.50 44.85 -29.67
CA ASP A 239 9.15 44.18 -30.78
C ASP A 239 8.13 43.21 -31.41
N PRO A 240 7.86 43.31 -32.74
CA PRO A 240 7.05 42.32 -33.45
C PRO A 240 7.67 40.91 -33.43
N SER A 241 8.91 40.79 -32.98
CA SER A 241 9.66 39.55 -32.75
C SER A 241 9.58 39.04 -31.30
N GLY A 242 8.71 39.59 -30.43
CA GLY A 242 8.38 38.97 -29.14
C GLY A 242 9.26 39.34 -27.94
N GLY A 243 8.89 38.81 -26.77
CA GLY A 243 9.56 39.03 -25.47
C GLY A 243 10.27 37.77 -24.95
N GLY A 244 11.20 37.95 -24.01
CA GLY A 244 11.95 36.83 -23.41
C GLY A 244 11.11 35.95 -22.49
N GLY A 245 11.25 34.63 -22.62
CA GLY A 245 10.63 33.64 -21.74
C GLY A 245 11.36 33.48 -20.40
N ALA A 246 10.65 32.94 -19.40
CA ALA A 246 11.22 32.74 -18.07
C ALA A 246 11.85 31.34 -17.87
N GLY A 247 12.70 31.25 -16.86
CA GLY A 247 13.41 30.03 -16.45
C GLY A 247 12.52 29.05 -15.69
N GLY A 248 12.69 27.74 -15.89
CA GLY A 248 11.98 26.71 -15.14
C GLY A 248 12.57 26.51 -13.74
N GLY A 249 11.76 26.10 -12.77
CA GLY A 249 12.21 25.76 -11.42
C GLY A 249 12.95 24.44 -11.39
N GLY A 250 14.09 24.37 -10.72
CA GLY A 250 14.94 23.20 -10.52
C GLY A 250 14.56 22.37 -9.29
N ILE A 251 15.55 21.64 -8.76
CA ILE A 251 15.39 20.70 -7.64
C ILE A 251 15.89 21.36 -6.36
N GLY A 252 15.02 21.50 -5.37
CA GLY A 252 15.40 22.04 -4.07
C GLY A 252 14.40 21.73 -2.96
N SER A 253 14.88 21.72 -1.71
CA SER A 253 14.00 21.48 -0.57
C SER A 253 13.29 22.76 -0.14
N ARG A 254 11.98 22.85 -0.40
CA ARG A 254 11.11 23.95 0.03
C ARG A 254 11.06 24.07 1.55
N ALA A 255 11.19 25.30 2.04
CA ALA A 255 10.89 25.69 3.41
C ALA A 255 9.90 26.88 3.43
N THR A 256 9.23 27.08 4.55
CA THR A 256 8.31 28.22 4.75
C THR A 256 8.73 29.06 5.96
N LEU A 257 9.72 28.59 6.74
CA LEU A 257 10.26 29.25 7.92
C LEU A 257 11.79 29.31 7.81
N GLY A 258 12.38 30.50 8.03
CA GLY A 258 13.82 30.76 7.90
C GLY A 258 14.23 31.46 6.60
N ILE A 259 15.54 31.72 6.42
CA ILE A 259 16.07 32.24 5.14
C ILE A 259 16.06 31.09 4.14
N LEU A 260 15.14 31.17 3.17
CA LEU A 260 15.06 30.25 2.05
C LEU A 260 16.32 30.36 1.20
N THR A 261 17.17 29.35 1.26
CA THR A 261 18.31 29.21 0.35
C THR A 261 18.16 27.91 -0.42
N ASN A 262 18.58 27.89 -1.68
CA ASN A 262 18.79 26.67 -2.48
C ASN A 262 17.52 25.91 -2.94
N LEU A 263 16.45 26.63 -3.28
CA LEU A 263 15.22 26.05 -3.86
C LEU A 263 15.35 25.70 -5.34
N GLY A 264 16.38 26.18 -6.01
CA GLY A 264 16.49 26.05 -7.45
C GLY A 264 15.45 26.84 -8.21
N ASN A 265 14.95 27.99 -7.73
CA ASN A 265 13.91 28.72 -8.46
C ASN A 265 14.38 29.14 -9.87
N GLY A 266 13.47 29.08 -10.83
CA GLY A 266 13.66 29.62 -12.16
C GLY A 266 13.86 31.13 -12.11
N GLY A 267 14.78 31.63 -12.92
CA GLY A 267 14.99 33.06 -13.09
C GLY A 267 13.80 33.68 -13.81
N SER A 268 13.41 34.89 -13.40
CA SER A 268 12.50 35.70 -14.23
C SER A 268 13.16 35.96 -15.58
N ASP A 269 12.38 36.42 -16.56
CA ASP A 269 12.88 36.93 -17.85
C ASP A 269 14.00 37.99 -17.73
N GLN A 270 14.20 38.60 -16.55
CA GLN A 270 15.29 39.54 -16.30
C GLN A 270 16.47 38.97 -15.49
N SER A 271 16.32 37.79 -14.90
CA SER A 271 17.24 37.30 -13.86
C SER A 271 17.85 35.93 -14.16
N PRO A 272 19.05 35.65 -13.64
CA PRO A 272 19.56 34.29 -13.53
C PRO A 272 18.67 33.39 -12.69
N GLY A 273 18.74 32.08 -12.98
CA GLY A 273 18.15 31.06 -12.11
C GLY A 273 18.91 30.95 -10.80
N LEU A 274 18.22 30.51 -9.75
CA LEU A 274 18.83 30.28 -8.45
C LEU A 274 19.37 28.84 -8.36
N ASP A 275 20.43 28.67 -7.58
CA ASP A 275 20.96 27.35 -7.25
C ASP A 275 19.94 26.51 -6.47
N GLY A 276 19.95 25.21 -6.74
CA GLY A 276 19.25 24.18 -6.00
C GLY A 276 20.23 23.42 -5.12
N ASN A 277 19.74 22.77 -4.07
CA ASN A 277 20.61 21.97 -3.20
C ASN A 277 21.04 20.63 -3.84
N GLY A 278 20.28 20.15 -4.84
CA GLY A 278 20.53 18.90 -5.56
C GLY A 278 20.62 17.65 -4.68
N TYR A 279 20.27 17.74 -3.39
CA TYR A 279 20.47 16.68 -2.38
C TYR A 279 21.88 16.07 -2.39
N GLY A 280 22.90 16.89 -2.63
CA GLY A 280 24.30 16.46 -2.69
C GLY A 280 24.76 15.93 -4.06
N LEU A 281 23.91 16.00 -5.09
CA LEU A 281 24.29 15.71 -6.48
C LEU A 281 24.79 16.97 -7.19
N ASN A 282 25.82 16.79 -8.03
CA ASN A 282 26.23 17.81 -8.99
C ASN A 282 25.42 17.64 -10.28
N VAL A 283 24.33 18.38 -10.40
CA VAL A 283 23.46 18.40 -11.58
C VAL A 283 23.60 19.76 -12.25
N LEU A 284 23.92 19.82 -13.55
CA LEU A 284 24.00 21.10 -14.24
C LEU A 284 22.58 21.63 -14.53
N ALA A 285 22.25 22.84 -14.06
CA ALA A 285 20.98 23.48 -14.42
C ALA A 285 20.95 23.84 -15.90
N GLY A 286 19.76 23.86 -16.49
CA GLY A 286 19.58 24.37 -17.86
C GLY A 286 19.83 25.88 -17.93
N SER A 287 20.18 26.39 -19.11
CA SER A 287 20.25 27.84 -19.37
C SER A 287 19.04 28.29 -20.18
N GLY A 288 18.50 29.47 -19.85
CA GLY A 288 17.53 30.12 -20.71
C GLY A 288 18.17 30.52 -22.03
N GLY A 289 17.47 30.37 -23.14
CA GLY A 289 17.93 30.89 -24.43
C GLY A 289 18.15 32.41 -24.32
N GLY A 290 19.35 32.90 -24.61
CA GLY A 290 19.57 34.33 -24.90
C GLY A 290 19.70 35.31 -23.71
N GLY A 291 20.27 34.95 -22.56
CA GLY A 291 20.82 36.02 -21.71
C GLY A 291 21.31 35.66 -20.32
N ASN A 292 20.49 35.02 -19.50
CA ASN A 292 20.86 34.75 -18.12
C ASN A 292 21.23 33.29 -17.89
N ALA A 293 22.30 33.07 -17.12
CA ALA A 293 22.71 31.74 -16.69
C ALA A 293 21.63 31.12 -15.77
N GLY A 294 21.44 29.80 -15.85
CA GLY A 294 20.78 29.06 -14.79
C GLY A 294 21.66 28.97 -13.55
N GLY A 295 21.13 28.34 -12.50
CA GLY A 295 21.93 28.02 -11.31
C GLY A 295 23.12 27.11 -11.65
N ALA A 296 24.20 27.20 -10.90
CA ALA A 296 25.39 26.37 -11.07
C ALA A 296 25.15 24.89 -10.69
N ASN A 297 24.27 24.61 -9.72
CA ASN A 297 24.02 23.27 -9.16
C ASN A 297 22.52 23.00 -9.00
N ALA A 298 21.99 21.94 -9.62
CA ALA A 298 20.60 21.46 -9.60
C ALA A 298 19.53 22.56 -9.65
N GLY A 299 19.91 23.71 -10.21
CA GLY A 299 19.23 24.98 -10.05
C GLY A 299 18.14 25.19 -11.08
N GLY A 300 17.43 26.29 -10.93
CA GLY A 300 16.45 26.72 -11.91
C GLY A 300 17.13 27.19 -13.19
N GLY A 301 16.42 27.09 -14.30
CA GLY A 301 16.82 27.72 -15.55
C GLY A 301 16.92 29.23 -15.41
N GLY A 302 17.83 29.86 -16.16
CA GLY A 302 17.86 31.32 -16.30
C GLY A 302 16.74 31.84 -17.22
N GLY A 303 16.31 33.08 -17.07
CA GLY A 303 15.37 33.70 -18.02
C GLY A 303 16.05 34.32 -19.24
N GLY A 304 15.25 34.62 -20.27
CA GLY A 304 15.71 35.23 -21.53
C GLY A 304 15.74 36.75 -21.49
N SER A 305 16.90 37.38 -21.74
CA SER A 305 17.05 38.83 -21.64
C SER A 305 16.36 39.60 -22.78
N GLY A 306 15.70 40.71 -22.44
CA GLY A 306 14.81 41.45 -23.37
C GLY A 306 15.46 42.46 -24.33
N MET A 307 16.79 42.64 -24.40
CA MET A 307 17.43 43.52 -25.38
C MET A 307 18.92 43.21 -25.63
N PRO A 308 19.45 43.42 -26.86
CA PRO A 308 18.78 43.68 -28.12
C PRO A 308 18.81 42.42 -29.00
N SER A 309 17.65 41.87 -29.36
CA SER A 309 17.45 40.63 -30.12
C SER A 309 17.77 39.30 -29.40
N GLY A 310 16.71 38.51 -29.16
CA GLY A 310 16.79 37.07 -28.91
C GLY A 310 16.53 36.65 -27.46
N GLY A 311 15.34 36.93 -26.95
CA GLY A 311 14.91 36.42 -25.64
C GLY A 311 14.34 35.00 -25.72
N GLY A 312 14.82 34.11 -24.86
CA GLY A 312 14.09 32.93 -24.35
C GLY A 312 13.64 31.87 -25.36
N GLY A 313 14.32 31.70 -26.47
CA GLY A 313 13.88 30.87 -27.59
C GLY A 313 14.45 31.54 -28.81
N GLY A 314 15.24 30.83 -29.61
CA GLY A 314 16.14 31.43 -30.57
C GLY A 314 15.43 32.44 -31.45
N GLY A 315 15.72 33.73 -31.25
CA GLY A 315 15.54 34.67 -32.34
C GLY A 315 16.33 34.20 -33.55
N SER A 316 16.09 34.79 -34.70
CA SER A 316 16.88 34.57 -35.93
C SER A 316 18.40 34.85 -35.76
N ALA A 317 18.84 35.28 -34.56
CA ALA A 317 20.23 35.39 -34.11
C ALA A 317 20.53 34.78 -32.71
N GLY A 318 19.59 34.09 -32.05
CA GLY A 318 19.75 33.51 -30.70
C GLY A 318 20.15 32.03 -30.71
N MET A 319 20.95 31.59 -29.72
CA MET A 319 21.30 30.17 -29.54
C MET A 319 20.17 29.40 -28.83
N ASN A 320 19.99 28.11 -29.17
CA ASN A 320 19.11 27.19 -28.44
C ASN A 320 19.46 27.17 -26.94
N GLY A 321 18.46 27.18 -26.06
CA GLY A 321 18.67 26.99 -24.63
C GLY A 321 19.26 25.60 -24.34
N GLN A 322 20.11 25.49 -23.32
CA GLN A 322 20.64 24.17 -22.90
C GLN A 322 19.63 23.48 -21.98
N GLN A 323 19.33 22.22 -22.28
CA GLN A 323 18.53 21.35 -21.41
C GLN A 323 19.23 21.16 -20.04
N PRO A 324 18.49 21.17 -18.91
CA PRO A 324 19.04 20.69 -17.63
C PRO A 324 19.51 19.23 -17.80
N GLN A 325 20.62 18.85 -17.17
CA GLN A 325 21.12 17.47 -17.26
C GLN A 325 20.42 16.54 -16.24
N GLY A 326 20.17 15.28 -16.61
CA GLY A 326 19.56 14.25 -15.75
C GLY A 326 19.72 12.84 -16.34
N THR A 327 19.49 11.81 -15.52
CA THR A 327 19.69 10.39 -15.88
C THR A 327 18.40 9.66 -16.26
N ILE A 328 18.54 8.63 -17.09
CA ILE A 328 17.50 8.04 -17.94
C ILE A 328 16.70 6.92 -17.22
N PRO A 329 15.35 6.95 -17.20
CA PRO A 329 14.52 5.81 -16.84
C PRO A 329 14.59 4.68 -17.89
N PRO A 330 14.59 3.40 -17.50
CA PRO A 330 14.30 2.32 -18.41
C PRO A 330 12.78 2.16 -18.50
N LEU A 331 12.15 2.80 -19.48
CA LEU A 331 11.00 2.32 -20.27
C LEU A 331 10.41 3.46 -21.10
N ARG A 332 10.33 3.20 -22.42
CA ARG A 332 9.95 4.08 -23.55
C ARG A 332 10.94 5.21 -23.87
N ARG A 333 11.59 5.06 -25.04
CA ARG A 333 12.13 6.19 -25.82
C ARG A 333 10.96 7.12 -26.18
N GLN A 334 10.61 8.07 -25.33
CA GLN A 334 9.95 9.28 -25.78
C GLN A 334 11.04 10.33 -25.99
N THR A 335 11.14 10.80 -27.22
CA THR A 335 12.00 11.91 -27.62
C THR A 335 11.47 13.18 -26.97
N VAL A 336 12.19 13.70 -25.99
CA VAL A 336 11.94 15.03 -25.42
C VAL A 336 12.44 16.06 -26.44
N GLU A 337 11.57 17.00 -26.85
CA GLU A 337 11.96 18.07 -27.76
C GLU A 337 12.45 19.30 -26.99
N PRO A 338 13.65 19.84 -27.31
CA PRO A 338 14.15 21.03 -26.64
C PRO A 338 13.30 22.28 -26.93
N SER A 339 13.29 23.23 -26.00
CA SER A 339 12.75 24.57 -26.24
C SER A 339 13.77 25.42 -27.00
N GLY A 340 13.40 25.88 -28.19
CA GLY A 340 14.19 26.81 -28.99
C GLY A 340 13.75 26.81 -30.45
N GLY A 341 12.77 27.63 -30.78
CA GLY A 341 12.57 28.01 -32.18
C GLY A 341 13.72 28.85 -32.72
N SER A 342 13.73 29.10 -34.02
CA SER A 342 14.55 30.04 -34.78
C SER A 342 13.81 31.36 -35.09
N GLY A 343 12.76 31.70 -34.32
CA GLY A 343 12.01 32.96 -34.37
C GLY A 343 12.05 33.69 -33.02
N GLY A 344 12.02 35.04 -33.05
CA GLY A 344 12.32 35.97 -31.94
C GLY A 344 11.64 35.78 -30.58
N ASP A 345 10.65 34.90 -30.48
CA ASP A 345 9.69 34.84 -29.39
C ASP A 345 10.06 33.76 -28.37
N GLY A 346 10.22 34.16 -27.10
CA GLY A 346 10.74 33.27 -26.08
C GLY A 346 9.66 32.41 -25.41
N ALA A 347 9.66 31.10 -25.65
CA ALA A 347 8.81 30.18 -24.90
C ALA A 347 9.37 29.93 -23.48
N GLY A 348 8.49 29.66 -22.52
CA GLY A 348 8.90 29.30 -21.17
C GLY A 348 9.68 27.98 -21.17
N SER A 349 10.72 27.91 -20.35
CA SER A 349 11.43 26.65 -20.13
C SER A 349 10.65 25.74 -19.18
N GLY A 350 10.75 24.43 -19.39
CA GLY A 350 10.14 23.43 -18.50
C GLY A 350 10.82 23.44 -17.12
N GLY A 351 10.07 23.04 -16.10
CA GLY A 351 10.62 22.82 -14.76
C GLY A 351 11.58 21.63 -14.72
N GLY A 352 12.68 21.81 -14.00
CA GLY A 352 13.61 20.77 -13.57
C GLY A 352 12.93 19.72 -12.69
N GLY A 353 12.49 18.66 -13.36
CA GLY A 353 12.48 17.30 -12.85
C GLY A 353 13.62 16.50 -13.50
N VAL A 354 13.71 15.20 -13.24
CA VAL A 354 14.72 14.32 -13.86
C VAL A 354 14.61 14.39 -15.39
N VAL A 355 15.61 14.95 -16.07
CA VAL A 355 15.63 15.12 -17.52
C VAL A 355 16.25 13.90 -18.19
N THR A 356 15.55 13.25 -19.11
CA THR A 356 16.14 12.27 -20.02
C THR A 356 16.93 12.98 -21.11
N LEU A 357 18.25 12.81 -21.14
CA LEU A 357 19.07 13.23 -22.28
C LEU A 357 18.66 12.45 -23.55
N GLY A 358 18.00 13.13 -24.48
CA GLY A 358 17.83 12.69 -25.88
C GLY A 358 18.74 13.52 -26.79
N PRO A 359 19.44 12.92 -27.77
CA PRO A 359 20.29 13.65 -28.70
C PRO A 359 19.46 14.10 -29.91
N ILE A 360 18.64 15.15 -29.77
CA ILE A 360 17.91 15.72 -30.91
C ILE A 360 17.83 17.24 -30.81
N THR A 361 18.16 17.92 -31.91
CA THR A 361 17.95 19.35 -32.17
C THR A 361 16.59 19.57 -32.82
N ASN A 362 15.94 20.68 -32.48
CA ASN A 362 14.53 21.01 -32.73
C ASN A 362 14.28 21.35 -34.22
N ASP A 363 13.09 20.98 -34.75
CA ASP A 363 12.59 21.31 -36.09
C ASP A 363 11.42 22.34 -36.09
N PHE A 364 10.97 22.85 -34.92
CA PHE A 364 9.75 23.69 -34.80
C PHE A 364 9.88 24.91 -33.86
N ASP A 365 9.35 26.05 -34.29
CA ASP A 365 9.44 27.34 -33.57
C ASP A 365 8.24 27.60 -32.63
N GLY A 366 8.49 28.20 -31.45
CA GLY A 366 7.46 28.65 -30.49
C GLY A 366 7.01 27.66 -29.40
N ARG A 367 7.52 26.43 -29.43
CA ARG A 367 7.16 25.37 -28.47
C ARG A 367 7.86 25.53 -27.11
N ALA A 368 7.10 25.41 -26.03
CA ALA A 368 7.63 25.48 -24.67
C ALA A 368 8.28 24.19 -24.19
N GLY A 369 9.19 24.31 -23.21
CA GLY A 369 9.96 23.19 -22.68
C GLY A 369 9.10 22.23 -21.86
N THR A 370 9.33 20.93 -22.00
CA THR A 370 8.64 19.90 -21.21
C THR A 370 9.30 19.71 -19.84
N GLY A 371 8.52 19.43 -18.80
CA GLY A 371 9.02 19.09 -17.47
C GLY A 371 9.45 17.62 -17.35
N GLY A 372 10.46 17.35 -16.52
CA GLY A 372 10.86 15.99 -16.12
C GLY A 372 9.95 15.38 -15.05
N TYR A 373 10.31 14.21 -14.48
CA TYR A 373 9.54 13.63 -13.35
C TYR A 373 9.44 14.63 -12.19
N GLY A 374 8.22 14.99 -11.79
CA GLY A 374 7.94 16.01 -10.80
C GLY A 374 8.09 17.47 -11.27
N GLY A 375 8.39 17.70 -12.55
CA GLY A 375 8.51 19.02 -13.15
C GLY A 375 7.31 19.36 -14.04
N GLY A 376 6.84 20.60 -13.94
CA GLY A 376 5.80 21.16 -14.80
C GLY A 376 6.34 21.62 -16.16
N GLY A 377 5.46 21.69 -17.16
CA GLY A 377 5.80 22.23 -18.48
C GLY A 377 5.90 23.75 -18.50
N GLY A 378 6.72 24.31 -19.37
CA GLY A 378 6.77 25.76 -19.61
C GLY A 378 5.54 26.25 -20.38
N GLY A 379 5.17 27.51 -20.18
CA GLY A 379 4.13 28.16 -20.98
C GLY A 379 4.63 28.51 -22.38
N ALA A 380 3.77 28.42 -23.39
CA ALA A 380 4.10 28.86 -24.75
C ALA A 380 4.30 30.38 -24.82
N ALA A 381 5.04 30.82 -25.84
CA ALA A 381 5.23 32.24 -26.12
C ALA A 381 3.90 32.94 -26.43
N GLY A 382 3.88 34.28 -26.34
CA GLY A 382 2.78 35.12 -26.80
C GLY A 382 2.60 35.09 -28.33
N ILE A 383 2.29 36.23 -28.95
CA ILE A 383 2.30 36.28 -30.43
C ILE A 383 3.70 35.96 -30.93
N GLY A 384 3.79 34.94 -31.78
CA GLY A 384 5.00 34.62 -32.53
C GLY A 384 5.03 35.28 -33.92
N ALA A 385 6.19 35.22 -34.58
CA ALA A 385 6.33 35.62 -35.99
C ALA A 385 5.23 35.01 -36.88
N TYR A 386 4.58 35.82 -37.72
CA TYR A 386 3.44 35.45 -38.57
C TYR A 386 3.89 34.48 -39.69
N ASP A 387 4.05 33.20 -39.37
CA ASP A 387 4.44 32.17 -40.34
C ASP A 387 3.50 30.95 -40.32
N VAL A 388 3.28 30.38 -41.50
CA VAL A 388 2.19 29.43 -41.77
C VAL A 388 2.48 28.02 -41.21
N GLY A 389 3.66 27.80 -40.64
CA GLY A 389 4.12 26.55 -39.99
C GLY A 389 4.45 26.67 -38.50
N TYR A 390 4.19 27.82 -37.87
CA TYR A 390 4.56 28.09 -36.48
C TYR A 390 3.57 27.41 -35.49
N THR A 391 4.05 26.71 -34.45
CA THR A 391 3.18 26.00 -33.48
C THR A 391 3.41 26.49 -32.06
N LEU A 392 2.37 27.07 -31.44
CA LEU A 392 2.41 27.72 -30.13
C LEU A 392 1.80 26.84 -29.03
N GLN A 393 2.45 25.71 -28.76
CA GLN A 393 1.97 24.71 -27.80
C GLN A 393 2.67 24.82 -26.45
N GLY A 394 1.88 24.71 -25.37
CA GLY A 394 2.39 24.60 -24.01
C GLY A 394 3.23 23.33 -23.80
N GLY A 395 4.22 23.41 -22.93
CA GLY A 395 5.11 22.30 -22.62
C GLY A 395 4.38 21.21 -21.85
N THR A 396 4.69 19.94 -22.10
CA THR A 396 4.10 18.85 -21.31
C THR A 396 4.76 18.76 -19.93
N GLY A 397 3.98 18.58 -18.86
CA GLY A 397 4.49 18.25 -17.53
C GLY A 397 4.82 16.77 -17.41
N GLY A 398 5.81 16.42 -16.60
CA GLY A 398 6.15 15.02 -16.33
C GLY A 398 5.14 14.31 -15.41
N ILE A 399 5.50 13.12 -14.91
CA ILE A 399 4.70 12.47 -13.86
C ILE A 399 4.72 13.37 -12.62
N GLY A 400 3.54 13.75 -12.14
CA GLY A 400 3.32 14.68 -11.05
C GLY A 400 3.41 16.16 -11.42
N GLY A 401 3.80 16.49 -12.65
CA GLY A 401 3.87 17.87 -13.15
C GLY A 401 2.66 18.23 -14.01
N GLY A 402 2.16 19.45 -13.86
CA GLY A 402 1.13 20.03 -14.72
C GLY A 402 1.69 20.50 -16.06
N GLY A 403 0.85 20.51 -17.10
CA GLY A 403 1.21 21.05 -18.41
C GLY A 403 1.23 22.59 -18.43
N GLY A 404 2.05 23.18 -19.30
CA GLY A 404 2.06 24.64 -19.50
C GLY A 404 0.89 25.13 -20.36
N GLY A 405 0.50 26.38 -20.20
CA GLY A 405 -0.54 27.02 -21.01
C GLY A 405 -0.10 27.25 -22.46
N GLY A 406 -1.05 27.18 -23.39
CA GLY A 406 -0.86 27.52 -24.80
C GLY A 406 -0.65 29.02 -25.06
N GLY A 407 0.00 29.34 -26.19
CA GLY A 407 0.32 30.71 -26.61
C GLY A 407 -0.78 31.40 -27.42
N VAL A 408 -0.45 32.45 -28.18
CA VAL A 408 -1.44 33.16 -29.01
C VAL A 408 -1.24 32.86 -30.48
N ASN A 409 -2.16 32.13 -31.11
CA ASN A 409 -2.02 31.76 -32.51
C ASN A 409 -2.85 32.59 -33.50
N GLN A 410 -2.18 33.37 -34.33
CA GLN A 410 -2.80 34.21 -35.36
C GLN A 410 -2.78 33.60 -36.77
N SER A 411 -2.05 32.50 -37.00
CA SER A 411 -1.75 31.97 -38.34
C SER A 411 -2.92 31.28 -39.03
N SER A 412 -3.95 30.88 -38.27
CA SER A 412 -5.15 30.12 -38.71
C SER A 412 -4.89 28.72 -39.27
N THR A 413 -3.64 28.23 -39.25
CA THR A 413 -3.25 26.91 -39.80
C THR A 413 -2.84 25.88 -38.76
N THR A 414 -2.46 26.30 -37.56
CA THR A 414 -2.10 25.45 -36.41
C THR A 414 -2.95 25.84 -35.18
N SER A 415 -3.03 25.03 -34.13
CA SER A 415 -3.75 25.37 -32.89
C SER A 415 -2.76 25.61 -31.75
N SER A 416 -3.07 26.54 -30.83
CA SER A 416 -2.25 26.85 -29.65
C SER A 416 -2.62 25.98 -28.45
N GLU A 417 -2.47 24.67 -28.56
CA GLU A 417 -2.93 23.74 -27.53
C GLU A 417 -2.21 23.91 -26.19
N GLY A 418 -2.90 23.57 -25.12
CA GLY A 418 -2.29 23.44 -23.80
C GLY A 418 -1.38 22.21 -23.73
N GLY A 419 -0.39 22.26 -22.84
CA GLY A 419 0.49 21.13 -22.57
C GLY A 419 -0.22 20.02 -21.79
N ASN A 420 0.07 18.77 -22.12
CA ASN A 420 -0.41 17.59 -21.37
C ASN A 420 0.35 17.37 -20.06
N SER A 421 -0.18 16.56 -19.15
CA SER A 421 0.58 15.92 -18.06
C SER A 421 0.86 14.45 -18.40
N LEU A 422 2.04 13.96 -18.02
CA LEU A 422 2.38 12.53 -18.12
C LEU A 422 1.90 11.70 -16.92
N GLY A 423 1.18 12.31 -15.96
CA GLY A 423 0.53 11.61 -14.87
C GLY A 423 0.16 12.53 -13.70
N GLY A 424 -1.12 12.73 -13.45
CA GLY A 424 -1.65 13.25 -12.18
C GLY A 424 -1.53 14.77 -12.00
N GLY A 425 -0.71 15.45 -12.82
CA GLY A 425 -0.82 16.89 -12.98
C GLY A 425 -2.00 17.26 -13.88
N GLY A 426 -2.52 18.47 -13.71
CA GLY A 426 -3.53 19.02 -14.60
C GLY A 426 -2.95 19.40 -15.97
N GLY A 427 -3.80 19.41 -17.00
CA GLY A 427 -3.44 19.93 -18.32
C GLY A 427 -3.39 21.45 -18.35
N GLY A 428 -2.55 22.02 -19.21
CA GLY A 428 -2.55 23.47 -19.46
C GLY A 428 -3.78 23.90 -20.27
N GLY A 429 -4.23 25.14 -20.11
CA GLY A 429 -5.30 25.70 -20.93
C GLY A 429 -4.87 25.92 -22.37
N GLY A 430 -5.79 25.74 -23.32
CA GLY A 430 -5.57 26.09 -24.71
C GLY A 430 -5.48 27.61 -24.89
N GLY A 431 -4.56 28.09 -25.71
CA GLY A 431 -4.42 29.51 -26.00
C GLY A 431 -5.46 30.03 -27.02
N PRO A 432 -5.67 31.35 -27.15
CA PRO A 432 -6.55 31.90 -28.17
C PRO A 432 -5.97 31.65 -29.58
N SER A 433 -6.83 31.22 -30.50
CA SER A 433 -6.45 30.81 -31.86
C SER A 433 -7.43 31.34 -32.89
N ASN A 434 -6.96 31.90 -34.01
CA ASN A 434 -7.84 32.41 -35.07
C ASN A 434 -8.48 31.26 -35.89
N GLY A 435 -9.79 31.03 -35.74
CA GLY A 435 -10.57 30.11 -36.57
C GLY A 435 -10.63 28.64 -36.10
N LEU A 436 -9.66 28.15 -35.32
CA LEU A 436 -9.67 26.83 -34.69
C LEU A 436 -9.74 26.96 -33.16
N THR A 437 -10.60 26.19 -32.49
CA THR A 437 -10.60 26.11 -31.02
C THR A 437 -9.36 25.34 -30.56
N ALA A 438 -8.47 25.98 -29.80
CA ALA A 438 -7.34 25.29 -29.21
C ALA A 438 -7.78 24.45 -28.02
N ILE A 439 -7.39 23.18 -28.01
CA ILE A 439 -7.75 22.24 -26.95
C ILE A 439 -6.82 22.42 -25.75
N GLY A 440 -7.37 22.36 -24.54
CA GLY A 440 -6.58 22.28 -23.33
C GLY A 440 -5.91 20.91 -23.20
N GLY A 441 -4.75 20.86 -22.55
CA GLY A 441 -4.05 19.62 -22.32
C GLY A 441 -4.82 18.66 -21.40
N VAL A 442 -4.40 17.40 -21.38
CA VAL A 442 -5.02 16.34 -20.57
C VAL A 442 -3.97 15.56 -19.78
N ASP A 443 -4.41 14.85 -18.74
CA ASP A 443 -3.59 13.84 -18.08
C ASP A 443 -3.53 12.55 -18.91
N THR A 444 -2.39 12.32 -19.55
CA THR A 444 -2.13 11.13 -20.36
C THR A 444 -1.58 9.95 -19.56
N GLY A 445 -1.17 10.19 -18.30
CA GLY A 445 -0.62 9.17 -17.42
C GLY A 445 -1.66 8.44 -16.57
N HIS A 446 -2.92 8.83 -16.69
CA HIS A 446 -4.08 8.23 -16.02
C HIS A 446 -3.94 8.22 -14.48
N LEU A 447 -3.65 9.38 -13.89
CA LEU A 447 -3.61 9.58 -12.43
C LEU A 447 -4.57 10.69 -11.99
N GLY A 448 -5.63 10.91 -12.78
CA GLY A 448 -6.75 11.75 -12.40
C GLY A 448 -6.46 13.25 -12.40
N GLY A 449 -5.46 13.72 -13.15
CA GLY A 449 -5.28 15.16 -13.38
C GLY A 449 -6.42 15.75 -14.20
N GLY A 450 -6.88 16.94 -13.83
CA GLY A 450 -7.95 17.66 -14.53
C GLY A 450 -7.50 18.15 -15.90
N ALA A 451 -8.37 18.11 -16.90
CA ALA A 451 -8.07 18.66 -18.22
C ALA A 451 -8.06 20.20 -18.19
N GLY A 452 -7.23 20.81 -19.05
CA GLY A 452 -7.25 22.26 -19.28
C GLY A 452 -8.48 22.68 -20.09
N GLY A 453 -8.87 23.94 -19.93
CA GLY A 453 -9.97 24.54 -20.69
C GLY A 453 -9.58 24.83 -22.14
N TYR A 454 -10.60 24.99 -22.99
CA TYR A 454 -10.43 25.38 -24.38
C TYR A 454 -10.09 26.86 -24.50
N GLY A 455 -9.25 27.21 -25.49
CA GLY A 455 -8.97 28.61 -25.83
C GLY A 455 -10.03 29.21 -26.75
N ALA A 456 -10.12 30.55 -26.77
CA ALA A 456 -10.99 31.25 -27.71
C ALA A 456 -10.64 30.95 -29.16
N ASN A 457 -11.66 30.96 -30.04
CA ASN A 457 -11.51 30.82 -31.49
C ASN A 457 -11.22 32.15 -32.21
N SER A 458 -10.75 33.15 -31.47
CA SER A 458 -10.37 34.48 -31.96
C SER A 458 -9.22 35.01 -31.10
N VAL A 459 -8.48 35.97 -31.65
CA VAL A 459 -7.26 36.56 -31.04
C VAL A 459 -7.42 38.07 -30.87
N GLY A 460 -6.60 38.64 -29.98
CA GLY A 460 -6.57 40.08 -29.71
C GLY A 460 -7.38 40.49 -28.49
N MET A 461 -7.48 41.81 -28.30
CA MET A 461 -8.12 42.41 -27.12
C MET A 461 -9.56 41.91 -26.95
N GLY A 462 -9.85 41.36 -25.76
CA GLY A 462 -11.18 40.81 -25.44
C GLY A 462 -11.35 39.33 -25.77
N PHE A 463 -10.28 38.62 -26.16
CA PHE A 463 -10.25 37.16 -26.27
C PHE A 463 -9.13 36.58 -25.41
N GLY A 464 -9.38 35.43 -24.79
CA GLY A 464 -8.43 34.77 -23.89
C GLY A 464 -8.33 33.26 -24.11
N GLY A 465 -7.35 32.65 -23.48
CA GLY A 465 -7.17 31.21 -23.43
C GLY A 465 -8.01 30.54 -22.35
N GLY A 466 -7.96 29.22 -22.31
CA GLY A 466 -8.58 28.41 -21.29
C GLY A 466 -7.84 28.44 -19.96
N GLY A 467 -8.56 28.09 -18.90
CA GLY A 467 -7.98 27.88 -17.57
C GLY A 467 -7.17 26.58 -17.49
N GLY A 468 -6.19 26.51 -16.60
CA GLY A 468 -5.45 25.28 -16.34
C GLY A 468 -6.31 24.24 -15.60
N GLY A 469 -6.05 22.95 -15.80
CA GLY A 469 -6.65 21.89 -15.01
C GLY A 469 -6.01 21.77 -13.62
N GLY A 470 -6.78 21.30 -12.64
CA GLY A 470 -6.27 21.00 -11.29
C GLY A 470 -5.48 19.70 -11.24
N GLY A 471 -4.45 19.62 -10.40
CA GLY A 471 -3.71 18.39 -10.14
C GLY A 471 -4.46 17.43 -9.20
N SER A 472 -4.08 16.16 -9.17
CA SER A 472 -4.70 15.16 -8.28
C SER A 472 -4.06 15.12 -6.89
N GLY A 473 -4.84 14.66 -5.90
CA GLY A 473 -4.40 14.33 -4.55
C GLY A 473 -4.50 12.82 -4.32
N LEU A 474 -3.37 12.10 -4.24
CA LEU A 474 -3.35 10.63 -4.24
C LEU A 474 -2.54 10.04 -3.08
N GLY A 475 -3.10 9.06 -2.36
CA GLY A 475 -2.34 8.30 -1.35
C GLY A 475 -1.84 9.17 -0.20
N ALA A 476 -2.74 9.68 0.65
CA ALA A 476 -2.37 10.62 1.70
C ALA A 476 -1.37 10.07 2.73
N ALA A 477 -1.45 8.76 3.05
CA ALA A 477 -0.40 8.11 3.83
C ALA A 477 0.74 7.64 2.92
N VAL A 478 0.43 6.82 1.93
CA VAL A 478 1.42 6.16 1.07
C VAL A 478 0.97 6.21 -0.39
N PHE A 479 1.89 6.63 -1.27
CA PHE A 479 1.75 6.49 -2.72
C PHE A 479 2.82 5.54 -3.25
N VAL A 480 2.39 4.49 -3.96
CA VAL A 480 3.26 3.49 -4.59
C VAL A 480 3.10 3.55 -6.11
N ASP A 481 4.15 3.97 -6.80
CA ASP A 481 4.17 4.07 -8.27
C ASP A 481 4.24 2.66 -8.92
N SER A 482 4.24 2.65 -10.26
CA SER A 482 4.00 1.46 -11.07
C SER A 482 5.05 0.37 -10.84
N SER A 483 4.59 -0.89 -10.82
CA SER A 483 5.45 -2.08 -10.76
C SER A 483 6.38 -2.18 -9.53
N LEU A 484 6.04 -1.50 -8.44
CA LEU A 484 6.81 -1.53 -7.19
C LEU A 484 6.27 -2.54 -6.17
N ASN A 485 7.12 -2.91 -5.22
CA ASN A 485 6.75 -3.76 -4.09
C ASN A 485 6.81 -2.97 -2.79
N PHE A 486 5.67 -2.92 -2.10
CA PHE A 486 5.53 -2.30 -0.80
C PHE A 486 5.09 -3.34 0.22
N THR A 487 5.76 -3.41 1.37
CA THR A 487 5.49 -4.42 2.40
C THR A 487 5.15 -3.76 3.72
N VAL A 488 4.11 -4.25 4.40
CA VAL A 488 3.84 -3.99 5.81
C VAL A 488 4.02 -5.32 6.54
N GLN A 489 4.91 -5.34 7.52
CA GLN A 489 5.40 -6.57 8.13
C GLN A 489 5.23 -6.57 9.65
N ALA A 490 4.83 -7.72 10.19
CA ALA A 490 4.86 -7.98 11.62
C ALA A 490 6.29 -8.12 12.15
N GLN A 491 6.51 -7.60 13.36
CA GLN A 491 7.66 -7.98 14.18
C GLN A 491 7.51 -9.43 14.62
N SER A 492 8.61 -10.18 14.53
CA SER A 492 8.61 -11.60 14.88
C SER A 492 8.20 -11.79 16.34
N GLY A 493 7.15 -12.59 16.58
CA GLY A 493 6.64 -12.92 17.91
C GLY A 493 6.02 -11.76 18.71
N THR A 494 5.92 -10.55 18.14
CA THR A 494 5.34 -9.38 18.81
C THR A 494 4.13 -8.86 18.04
N PRO A 495 2.95 -8.71 18.68
CA PRO A 495 1.80 -8.09 18.05
C PRO A 495 2.15 -6.71 17.48
N THR A 496 1.99 -6.57 16.17
CA THR A 496 2.35 -5.37 15.42
C THR A 496 1.10 -4.73 14.85
N THR A 497 1.00 -3.40 14.95
CA THR A 497 -0.12 -2.66 14.37
C THR A 497 0.38 -1.72 13.27
N PHE A 498 -0.36 -1.66 12.17
CA PHE A 498 -0.24 -0.62 11.15
C PHE A 498 -1.59 0.08 11.03
N ASP A 499 -1.60 1.40 11.19
CA ASP A 499 -2.82 2.20 11.10
C ASP A 499 -2.57 3.54 10.41
N THR A 500 -3.63 4.09 9.83
CA THR A 500 -3.60 5.32 9.02
C THR A 500 -4.69 6.34 9.38
N PRO A 501 -4.87 6.69 10.68
CA PRO A 501 -6.06 7.44 11.10
C PRO A 501 -6.04 8.90 10.64
N SER A 502 -7.21 9.42 10.29
CA SER A 502 -7.43 10.85 10.01
C SER A 502 -6.61 11.43 8.85
N ASN A 503 -6.22 10.60 7.87
CA ASN A 503 -5.56 11.07 6.65
C ASN A 503 -6.58 11.55 5.61
N SER A 504 -6.20 12.48 4.74
CA SER A 504 -7.11 13.11 3.77
C SER A 504 -6.49 13.36 2.40
N VAL A 505 -7.27 13.17 1.34
CA VAL A 505 -6.91 13.59 -0.02
C VAL A 505 -7.74 14.78 -0.47
N GLN A 506 -7.17 15.67 -1.27
CA GLN A 506 -7.87 16.81 -1.86
C GLN A 506 -7.41 17.02 -3.32
N ALA A 507 -8.37 17.20 -4.21
CA ALA A 507 -8.11 17.57 -5.60
C ALA A 507 -7.72 19.06 -5.70
N GLY A 508 -6.83 19.36 -6.63
CA GLY A 508 -6.59 20.73 -7.06
C GLY A 508 -7.79 21.26 -7.82
N ILE A 509 -8.08 22.55 -7.63
CA ILE A 509 -9.19 23.23 -8.29
C ILE A 509 -8.72 23.71 -9.67
N HIS A 510 -9.58 23.66 -10.68
CA HIS A 510 -9.30 24.24 -11.98
C HIS A 510 -9.06 25.75 -11.92
N GLY A 511 -8.32 26.24 -12.92
CA GLY A 511 -8.22 27.64 -13.24
C GLY A 511 -9.38 28.11 -14.11
N THR A 512 -9.63 29.41 -14.04
CA THR A 512 -10.66 30.11 -14.81
C THR A 512 -10.17 30.51 -16.19
N GLY A 513 -11.01 30.32 -17.21
CA GLY A 513 -10.75 30.72 -18.58
C GLY A 513 -11.04 32.20 -18.84
N GLY A 514 -10.39 32.74 -19.88
CA GLY A 514 -10.62 34.10 -20.32
C GLY A 514 -11.84 34.25 -21.24
N PRO A 515 -12.15 35.48 -21.69
CA PRO A 515 -13.24 35.72 -22.63
C PRO A 515 -13.15 34.84 -23.89
N GLY A 516 -14.21 34.08 -24.16
CA GLY A 516 -14.26 33.15 -25.29
C GLY A 516 -13.53 31.81 -25.08
N GLY A 517 -12.75 31.68 -24.01
CA GLY A 517 -12.21 30.41 -23.52
C GLY A 517 -13.12 29.74 -22.49
N SER A 518 -12.76 28.54 -22.05
CA SER A 518 -13.46 27.82 -20.98
C SER A 518 -12.57 27.63 -19.76
N ASP A 519 -13.21 27.40 -18.62
CA ASP A 519 -12.55 26.92 -17.42
C ASP A 519 -11.93 25.53 -17.66
N GLY A 520 -10.93 25.19 -16.85
CA GLY A 520 -10.40 23.83 -16.78
C GLY A 520 -11.31 22.90 -15.97
N PHE A 521 -10.81 21.71 -15.66
CA PHE A 521 -11.46 20.74 -14.79
C PHE A 521 -10.64 20.49 -13.51
N ASP A 522 -11.33 20.18 -12.42
CA ASP A 522 -10.70 19.79 -11.17
C ASP A 522 -9.93 18.48 -11.34
N GLY A 523 -8.91 18.28 -10.49
CA GLY A 523 -8.26 16.99 -10.38
C GLY A 523 -9.10 15.95 -9.64
N SER A 524 -8.52 14.78 -9.41
CA SER A 524 -9.11 13.70 -8.63
C SER A 524 -8.52 13.64 -7.22
N ALA A 525 -9.29 13.09 -6.27
CA ALA A 525 -8.83 12.85 -4.90
C ALA A 525 -9.09 11.39 -4.54
N LEU A 526 -8.04 10.58 -4.36
CA LEU A 526 -8.21 9.14 -4.12
C LEU A 526 -7.17 8.54 -3.17
N GLY A 527 -7.62 7.66 -2.28
CA GLY A 527 -6.77 6.90 -1.37
C GLY A 527 -6.31 7.69 -0.15
N ASN A 528 -7.17 7.82 0.88
CA ASN A 528 -6.78 8.42 2.17
C ASN A 528 -5.64 7.67 2.87
N SER A 529 -5.48 6.37 2.60
CA SER A 529 -4.45 5.54 3.21
C SER A 529 -3.40 5.18 2.16
N ILE A 530 -3.58 4.09 1.41
CA ILE A 530 -2.59 3.61 0.44
C ILE A 530 -3.16 3.71 -0.97
N PHE A 531 -2.41 4.33 -1.88
CA PHE A 531 -2.70 4.34 -3.32
C PHE A 531 -1.64 3.51 -4.07
N LEU A 532 -2.10 2.62 -4.93
CA LEU A 532 -1.28 1.69 -5.72
C LEU A 532 -1.45 1.97 -7.22
N ARG A 533 -0.34 2.15 -7.94
CA ARG A 533 -0.38 2.30 -9.40
C ARG A 533 -0.19 0.95 -10.10
N THR A 534 -0.61 0.86 -11.36
CA THR A 534 -0.57 -0.32 -12.20
C THR A 534 0.68 -1.21 -12.04
N GLY A 535 0.45 -2.52 -11.91
CA GLY A 535 1.50 -3.53 -11.73
C GLY A 535 2.18 -3.55 -10.35
N SER A 536 1.91 -2.61 -9.45
CA SER A 536 2.47 -2.63 -8.09
C SER A 536 1.83 -3.70 -7.21
N SER A 537 2.52 -4.04 -6.11
CA SER A 537 2.01 -4.95 -5.09
C SER A 537 2.17 -4.42 -3.67
N LEU A 538 1.11 -4.60 -2.86
CA LEU A 538 1.09 -4.38 -1.42
C LEU A 538 1.13 -5.74 -0.73
N THR A 539 2.16 -6.01 0.06
CA THR A 539 2.30 -7.24 0.83
C THR A 539 2.05 -7.01 2.31
N PHE A 540 1.10 -7.73 2.89
CA PHE A 540 0.97 -7.88 4.34
C PHE A 540 1.67 -9.18 4.76
N MET A 541 2.72 -9.05 5.58
CA MET A 541 3.60 -10.16 5.95
C MET A 541 3.51 -10.48 7.44
N ALA A 542 3.11 -11.71 7.76
CA ALA A 542 3.23 -12.30 9.09
C ALA A 542 4.04 -13.60 8.96
N GLN A 543 5.36 -13.48 9.05
CA GLN A 543 6.32 -14.48 8.57
C GLN A 543 6.18 -15.81 9.30
N ASP A 544 6.16 -15.76 10.63
CA ASP A 544 6.15 -16.92 11.51
C ASP A 544 4.77 -17.17 12.13
N THR A 545 4.54 -18.38 12.64
CA THR A 545 3.21 -18.81 13.14
C THR A 545 2.71 -18.01 14.35
N GLN A 546 3.61 -17.38 15.10
CA GLN A 546 3.27 -16.52 16.24
C GLN A 546 3.11 -15.06 15.85
N ASP A 547 3.41 -14.70 14.60
CA ASP A 547 3.32 -13.31 14.15
C ASP A 547 1.87 -12.88 14.02
N LEU A 548 1.58 -11.70 14.56
CA LEU A 548 0.29 -11.05 14.47
C LEU A 548 0.47 -9.63 13.90
N LEU A 549 -0.02 -9.43 12.69
CA LEU A 549 -0.11 -8.12 12.05
C LEU A 549 -1.56 -7.63 12.10
N THR A 550 -1.82 -6.56 12.82
CA THR A 550 -3.14 -5.92 12.86
C THR A 550 -3.15 -4.69 11.96
N ILE A 551 -4.03 -4.70 10.98
CA ILE A 551 -4.29 -3.60 10.06
C ILE A 551 -5.53 -2.84 10.57
N GLY A 552 -5.33 -1.56 10.88
CA GLY A 552 -6.30 -0.70 11.54
C GLY A 552 -7.57 -0.44 10.74
N ALA A 553 -8.62 0.05 11.40
CA ALA A 553 -9.94 0.25 10.82
C ALA A 553 -9.99 1.38 9.78
N GLN A 554 -9.02 2.31 9.80
CA GLN A 554 -8.91 3.40 8.82
C GLN A 554 -7.95 3.08 7.68
N VAL A 555 -7.35 1.88 7.67
CA VAL A 555 -6.49 1.44 6.58
C VAL A 555 -7.34 0.96 5.41
N ALA A 556 -7.36 1.79 4.37
CA ALA A 556 -7.88 1.46 3.05
C ALA A 556 -6.73 1.35 2.04
N PHE A 557 -6.91 0.52 1.02
CA PHE A 557 -6.07 0.49 -0.15
C PHE A 557 -6.92 0.63 -1.40
N THR A 558 -6.41 1.36 -2.38
CA THR A 558 -7.09 1.68 -3.64
C THR A 558 -6.05 1.74 -4.75
N ASP A 559 -6.48 1.50 -5.98
CA ASP A 559 -5.62 1.60 -7.15
C ASP A 559 -6.16 2.55 -8.23
N ASP A 560 -5.40 2.64 -9.31
CA ASP A 560 -5.65 3.47 -10.48
C ASP A 560 -6.69 2.87 -11.47
N THR A 561 -7.45 1.84 -11.07
CA THR A 561 -8.48 1.22 -11.93
C THR A 561 -9.53 2.23 -12.39
N VAL A 562 -9.92 3.18 -11.53
CA VAL A 562 -10.88 4.24 -11.87
C VAL A 562 -10.36 5.16 -12.99
N PHE A 563 -9.05 5.20 -13.21
CA PHE A 563 -8.42 5.96 -14.28
C PHE A 563 -8.13 5.12 -15.54
N GLY A 564 -8.42 3.82 -15.52
CA GLY A 564 -8.37 2.93 -16.69
C GLY A 564 -7.16 2.01 -16.81
N THR A 565 -6.29 1.93 -15.80
CA THR A 565 -5.09 1.07 -15.83
C THR A 565 -5.23 -0.17 -14.95
N GLY A 566 -5.30 -0.02 -13.62
CA GLY A 566 -5.48 -1.12 -12.67
C GLY A 566 -4.39 -2.20 -12.73
N GLY A 567 -4.73 -3.43 -12.34
CA GLY A 567 -3.82 -4.57 -12.40
C GLY A 567 -2.82 -4.66 -11.24
N THR A 568 -3.20 -4.13 -10.08
CA THR A 568 -2.41 -4.19 -8.85
C THR A 568 -2.71 -5.47 -8.06
N ASN A 569 -1.86 -5.79 -7.08
CA ASN A 569 -2.03 -6.95 -6.22
C ASN A 569 -1.89 -6.62 -4.74
N VAL A 570 -2.75 -7.20 -3.90
CA VAL A 570 -2.57 -7.27 -2.45
C VAL A 570 -2.25 -8.71 -2.06
N LEU A 571 -1.12 -8.92 -1.40
CA LEU A 571 -0.57 -10.23 -1.09
C LEU A 571 -0.53 -10.44 0.41
N ILE A 572 -1.18 -11.48 0.91
CA ILE A 572 -1.12 -11.88 2.32
C ILE A 572 -0.18 -13.09 2.40
N ARG A 573 0.94 -12.94 3.10
CA ARG A 573 2.03 -13.91 3.09
C ARG A 573 2.54 -14.26 4.47
N GLY A 574 3.17 -15.44 4.55
CA GLY A 574 3.82 -15.98 5.74
C GLY A 574 3.03 -17.13 6.38
N LYS A 575 3.23 -17.35 7.67
CA LYS A 575 2.60 -18.45 8.43
C LYS A 575 1.71 -17.95 9.58
N GLY A 576 1.85 -16.68 9.95
CA GLY A 576 1.12 -16.04 11.04
C GLY A 576 -0.27 -15.55 10.64
N THR A 577 -0.77 -14.59 11.41
CA THR A 577 -2.10 -13.99 11.20
C THR A 577 -1.99 -12.52 10.82
N VAL A 578 -2.68 -12.15 9.74
CA VAL A 578 -2.94 -10.75 9.35
C VAL A 578 -4.42 -10.46 9.61
N VAL A 579 -4.70 -9.55 10.54
CA VAL A 579 -6.06 -9.09 10.87
C VAL A 579 -6.35 -7.82 10.09
N TYR A 580 -7.38 -7.82 9.26
CA TYR A 580 -7.83 -6.65 8.50
C TYR A 580 -9.15 -6.11 9.04
N ASN A 581 -9.09 -4.92 9.65
CA ASN A 581 -10.26 -4.24 10.21
C ASN A 581 -10.79 -3.09 9.33
N GLY A 582 -10.08 -2.76 8.24
CA GLY A 582 -10.38 -1.61 7.39
C GLY A 582 -11.53 -1.81 6.40
N THR A 583 -11.83 -0.77 5.64
CA THR A 583 -12.76 -0.82 4.51
C THR A 583 -12.05 -0.34 3.24
N SER A 584 -12.08 -1.14 2.17
CA SER A 584 -11.45 -0.79 0.88
C SER A 584 -12.37 -1.04 -0.31
N ASP A 585 -12.44 -0.06 -1.22
CA ASP A 585 -13.05 -0.19 -2.55
C ASP A 585 -12.01 -0.62 -3.60
N TYR A 586 -11.26 -1.67 -3.27
CA TYR A 586 -10.13 -2.13 -4.05
C TYR A 586 -10.56 -3.02 -5.21
N GLN A 587 -10.14 -2.69 -6.45
CA GLN A 587 -10.55 -3.43 -7.65
C GLN A 587 -9.45 -4.36 -8.20
N GLY A 588 -8.25 -4.31 -7.65
CA GLY A 588 -7.17 -5.25 -7.98
C GLY A 588 -7.38 -6.64 -7.36
N THR A 589 -6.34 -7.46 -7.37
CA THR A 589 -6.43 -8.86 -6.91
C THR A 589 -5.92 -9.03 -5.49
N VAL A 590 -6.65 -9.74 -4.63
CA VAL A 590 -6.15 -10.17 -3.31
C VAL A 590 -5.74 -11.63 -3.37
N LYS A 591 -4.53 -11.94 -2.89
CA LYS A 591 -4.02 -13.32 -2.83
C LYS A 591 -3.51 -13.65 -1.44
N VAL A 592 -4.04 -14.73 -0.86
CA VAL A 592 -3.63 -15.27 0.43
C VAL A 592 -2.78 -16.52 0.20
N ASP A 593 -1.47 -16.40 0.47
CA ASP A 593 -0.49 -17.48 0.35
C ASP A 593 -0.03 -17.90 1.75
N ASN A 594 -0.52 -19.07 2.21
CA ASN A 594 -0.17 -19.75 3.47
C ASN A 594 -0.57 -19.07 4.80
N ALA A 595 -0.63 -17.74 4.86
CA ALA A 595 -1.00 -17.01 6.08
C ALA A 595 -2.49 -17.12 6.41
N ASN A 596 -2.85 -16.79 7.65
CA ASN A 596 -4.22 -16.56 8.05
C ASN A 596 -4.62 -15.09 7.82
N PHE A 597 -5.47 -14.85 6.83
CA PHE A 597 -6.07 -13.55 6.59
C PHE A 597 -7.42 -13.46 7.32
N LYS A 598 -7.45 -12.78 8.46
CA LYS A 598 -8.64 -12.57 9.27
C LYS A 598 -9.29 -11.23 8.91
N VAL A 599 -10.38 -11.27 8.16
CA VAL A 599 -11.12 -10.07 7.71
C VAL A 599 -12.26 -9.81 8.68
N ASN A 600 -12.21 -8.68 9.39
CA ASN A 600 -13.29 -8.18 10.23
C ASN A 600 -13.99 -6.97 9.60
N GLY A 601 -13.30 -6.25 8.70
CA GLY A 601 -13.83 -5.12 7.96
C GLY A 601 -14.45 -5.53 6.61
N GLN A 602 -14.23 -4.72 5.58
CA GLN A 602 -14.81 -4.92 4.25
C GLN A 602 -13.78 -4.76 3.12
N ILE A 603 -13.81 -5.67 2.14
CA ILE A 603 -13.11 -5.53 0.86
C ILE A 603 -14.15 -5.63 -0.25
N ASN A 604 -14.34 -4.55 -1.00
CA ASN A 604 -15.33 -4.46 -2.04
C ASN A 604 -14.71 -4.81 -3.40
N GLN A 605 -15.42 -5.55 -4.26
CA GLN A 605 -15.11 -5.85 -5.67
C GLN A 605 -13.91 -6.75 -5.96
N ALA A 606 -12.83 -6.70 -5.17
CA ALA A 606 -11.62 -7.48 -5.43
C ALA A 606 -11.87 -9.00 -5.50
N PRO A 607 -11.43 -9.71 -6.56
CA PRO A 607 -11.34 -11.16 -6.52
C PRO A 607 -10.29 -11.59 -5.48
N VAL A 608 -10.62 -12.62 -4.69
CA VAL A 608 -9.77 -13.14 -3.62
C VAL A 608 -9.40 -14.59 -3.88
N PHE A 609 -8.10 -14.87 -3.90
CA PHE A 609 -7.56 -16.21 -4.11
C PHE A 609 -6.91 -16.73 -2.82
N VAL A 610 -7.42 -17.84 -2.29
CA VAL A 610 -6.89 -18.46 -1.07
C VAL A 610 -6.16 -19.73 -1.43
N CYS A 611 -4.84 -19.74 -1.19
CA CYS A 611 -3.93 -20.74 -1.73
C CYS A 611 -2.95 -21.24 -0.66
N ARG A 612 -2.55 -22.50 -0.80
CA ARG A 612 -1.26 -22.97 -0.29
C ARG A 612 -0.19 -22.70 -1.33
N ASN A 613 0.83 -21.92 -0.98
CA ASN A 613 2.07 -21.92 -1.75
C ASN A 613 3.06 -22.93 -1.16
N SER A 614 3.19 -24.08 -1.82
CA SER A 614 4.03 -25.19 -1.34
C SER A 614 5.53 -24.89 -1.40
N SER A 615 5.97 -23.85 -2.12
CA SER A 615 7.37 -23.43 -2.07
C SER A 615 7.72 -22.66 -0.78
N VAL A 616 6.71 -22.15 -0.05
CA VAL A 616 6.88 -21.37 1.17
C VAL A 616 6.60 -22.22 2.42
N SER A 617 5.47 -22.94 2.43
CA SER A 617 5.04 -23.73 3.59
C SER A 617 4.05 -24.83 3.20
N THR A 618 3.95 -25.88 4.03
CA THR A 618 2.90 -26.90 3.93
C THR A 618 1.53 -26.41 4.42
N GLN A 619 1.50 -25.32 5.19
CA GLN A 619 0.30 -24.68 5.73
C GLN A 619 -0.60 -24.12 4.63
N ARG A 620 -1.93 -24.33 4.70
CA ARG A 620 -2.91 -23.72 3.79
C ARG A 620 -3.05 -22.22 4.10
N GLY A 621 -3.22 -21.39 3.07
CA GLY A 621 -3.77 -20.05 3.29
C GLY A 621 -5.17 -20.17 3.89
N LYS A 622 -5.50 -19.31 4.85
CA LYS A 622 -6.79 -19.32 5.56
C LYS A 622 -7.46 -17.95 5.40
N LEU A 623 -8.73 -17.92 5.02
CA LEU A 623 -9.58 -16.74 5.08
C LEU A 623 -10.54 -16.91 6.27
N SER A 624 -10.47 -16.02 7.24
CA SER A 624 -11.23 -16.08 8.50
C SER A 624 -11.82 -14.73 8.91
N GLY A 625 -12.43 -14.67 10.09
CA GLY A 625 -13.05 -13.46 10.64
C GLY A 625 -14.56 -13.40 10.46
N SER A 626 -15.10 -12.19 10.54
CA SER A 626 -16.53 -11.88 10.51
C SER A 626 -16.91 -10.76 9.52
N GLY A 627 -15.98 -10.39 8.64
CA GLY A 627 -16.13 -9.28 7.71
C GLY A 627 -16.86 -9.64 6.42
N THR A 628 -16.78 -8.72 5.46
CA THR A 628 -17.45 -8.83 4.15
C THR A 628 -16.47 -8.70 3.00
N LEU A 629 -16.52 -9.64 2.05
CA LEU A 629 -15.81 -9.57 0.78
C LEU A 629 -16.83 -9.65 -0.35
N THR A 630 -17.08 -8.57 -1.10
CA THR A 630 -18.16 -8.55 -2.10
C THR A 630 -17.74 -9.09 -3.48
N GLY A 631 -16.43 -9.25 -3.70
CA GLY A 631 -15.88 -9.86 -4.92
C GLY A 631 -15.96 -11.39 -4.92
N ASN A 632 -15.44 -11.99 -5.99
CA ASN A 632 -15.40 -13.44 -6.15
C ASN A 632 -14.33 -14.06 -5.25
N VAL A 633 -14.66 -15.12 -4.51
CA VAL A 633 -13.70 -15.84 -3.65
C VAL A 633 -13.41 -17.22 -4.21
N PHE A 634 -12.13 -17.48 -4.50
CA PHE A 634 -11.61 -18.75 -5.00
C PHE A 634 -10.76 -19.43 -3.93
N ALA A 635 -11.31 -20.44 -3.26
CA ALA A 635 -10.64 -21.14 -2.17
C ALA A 635 -9.72 -22.27 -2.65
N ASN A 636 -8.96 -22.04 -3.72
CA ASN A 636 -8.20 -23.05 -4.50
C ASN A 636 -7.68 -24.25 -3.69
N SER A 637 -6.58 -24.06 -2.96
CA SER A 637 -6.02 -25.04 -2.01
C SER A 637 -6.06 -24.51 -0.57
N GLY A 638 -6.81 -23.43 -0.36
CA GLY A 638 -6.94 -22.72 0.90
C GLY A 638 -8.08 -23.24 1.78
N THR A 639 -8.25 -22.55 2.90
CA THR A 639 -9.29 -22.79 3.90
C THR A 639 -10.19 -21.57 4.04
N ILE A 640 -11.52 -21.75 4.02
CA ILE A 640 -12.50 -20.76 4.47
C ILE A 640 -12.94 -21.14 5.89
N SER A 641 -12.79 -20.25 6.86
CA SER A 641 -13.01 -20.56 8.28
C SER A 641 -13.44 -19.31 9.04
N PRO A 642 -14.73 -18.98 9.05
CA PRO A 642 -15.26 -17.86 9.84
C PRO A 642 -14.91 -18.04 11.32
N ASP A 643 -14.90 -16.93 12.07
CA ASP A 643 -14.76 -17.00 13.52
C ASP A 643 -15.96 -17.73 14.17
N THR A 644 -15.73 -18.35 15.32
CA THR A 644 -16.75 -19.09 16.07
C THR A 644 -17.95 -18.20 16.40
N GLY A 645 -19.17 -18.64 16.06
CA GLY A 645 -20.39 -17.87 16.29
C GLY A 645 -20.53 -16.62 15.42
N ALA A 646 -19.65 -16.42 14.44
CA ALA A 646 -19.67 -15.29 13.53
C ALA A 646 -20.03 -15.70 12.09
N THR A 647 -20.38 -14.70 11.28
CA THR A 647 -20.67 -14.86 9.86
C THR A 647 -19.60 -14.18 9.02
N LEU A 648 -18.97 -14.91 8.10
CA LEU A 648 -18.12 -14.33 7.06
C LEU A 648 -18.92 -14.22 5.77
N SER A 649 -19.06 -13.00 5.24
CA SER A 649 -19.90 -12.71 4.08
C SER A 649 -19.07 -12.61 2.80
N LEU A 650 -19.43 -13.35 1.76
CA LEU A 650 -18.70 -13.47 0.50
C LEU A 650 -19.59 -13.09 -0.71
N GLY A 651 -19.00 -12.51 -1.75
CA GLY A 651 -19.70 -12.15 -2.98
C GLY A 651 -20.07 -13.38 -3.80
N SER A 652 -19.10 -14.25 -4.06
CA SER A 652 -19.31 -15.60 -4.59
C SER A 652 -18.27 -16.55 -4.01
N LEU A 653 -18.51 -17.85 -4.12
CA LEU A 653 -17.57 -18.87 -3.64
C LEU A 653 -17.32 -19.96 -4.68
N SER A 654 -16.07 -20.22 -5.00
CA SER A 654 -15.64 -21.36 -5.81
C SER A 654 -14.66 -22.22 -5.03
N LEU A 655 -15.02 -23.49 -4.84
CA LEU A 655 -14.19 -24.52 -4.22
C LEU A 655 -13.67 -25.49 -5.28
N ASN A 656 -12.53 -26.13 -5.01
CA ASN A 656 -11.89 -27.11 -5.90
C ASN A 656 -11.72 -28.45 -5.19
N SER A 657 -11.94 -29.54 -5.94
CA SER A 657 -11.60 -30.90 -5.51
C SER A 657 -10.09 -31.13 -5.46
N THR A 658 -9.67 -32.22 -4.85
CA THR A 658 -8.30 -32.71 -4.95
C THR A 658 -8.00 -33.18 -6.38
N SER A 659 -6.96 -32.63 -7.02
CA SER A 659 -6.53 -33.08 -8.36
C SER A 659 -5.00 -33.10 -8.50
N GLY A 660 -4.45 -34.09 -9.21
CA GLY A 660 -3.05 -34.09 -9.66
C GLY A 660 -1.98 -34.09 -8.56
N GLY A 661 -2.25 -34.67 -7.38
CA GLY A 661 -1.32 -34.66 -6.24
C GLY A 661 -1.37 -33.39 -5.38
N GLY A 662 -2.25 -32.43 -5.72
CA GLY A 662 -2.55 -31.26 -4.90
C GLY A 662 -3.58 -31.53 -3.81
N ILE A 663 -3.73 -30.58 -2.88
CA ILE A 663 -4.80 -30.57 -1.86
C ILE A 663 -5.96 -29.70 -2.36
N GLY A 664 -7.20 -30.18 -2.24
CA GLY A 664 -8.42 -29.44 -2.59
C GLY A 664 -8.80 -28.42 -1.52
N SER A 665 -9.86 -27.66 -1.73
CA SER A 665 -10.38 -26.66 -0.81
C SER A 665 -10.84 -27.26 0.53
N LEU A 666 -10.82 -26.43 1.58
CA LEU A 666 -11.37 -26.77 2.90
C LEU A 666 -12.35 -25.66 3.35
N VAL A 667 -13.54 -26.05 3.78
CA VAL A 667 -14.44 -25.18 4.55
C VAL A 667 -14.45 -25.69 5.99
N HIS A 668 -14.06 -24.84 6.94
CA HIS A 668 -13.99 -25.17 8.35
C HIS A 668 -15.08 -24.45 9.11
N ILE A 669 -15.85 -25.20 9.90
CA ILE A 669 -16.99 -24.71 10.68
C ILE A 669 -16.82 -25.16 12.12
N GLU A 670 -16.85 -24.20 13.04
CA GLU A 670 -16.96 -24.47 14.47
C GLU A 670 -18.42 -24.36 14.93
N ILE A 671 -18.85 -25.33 15.73
CA ILE A 671 -20.14 -25.37 16.41
C ILE A 671 -19.89 -25.61 17.90
N ASN A 672 -20.33 -24.67 18.74
CA ASN A 672 -20.23 -24.78 20.19
C ASN A 672 -21.49 -24.24 20.89
N SER A 673 -21.45 -24.18 22.22
CA SER A 673 -22.55 -23.61 23.02
C SER A 673 -22.82 -22.13 22.74
N ASN A 674 -21.85 -21.40 22.18
CA ASN A 674 -21.96 -19.99 21.84
C ASN A 674 -22.52 -19.75 20.42
N GLY A 675 -22.66 -20.79 19.60
CA GLY A 675 -23.27 -20.72 18.28
C GLY A 675 -22.53 -21.52 17.21
N THR A 676 -22.91 -21.27 15.96
CA THR A 676 -22.27 -21.84 14.76
C THR A 676 -21.59 -20.73 13.98
N SER A 677 -20.38 -21.01 13.50
CA SER A 677 -19.80 -20.21 12.41
C SER A 677 -20.60 -20.41 11.12
N LEU A 678 -20.68 -19.37 10.29
CA LEU A 678 -21.45 -19.37 9.04
C LEU A 678 -20.65 -18.75 7.89
N VAL A 679 -20.62 -19.43 6.75
CA VAL A 679 -20.20 -18.85 5.47
C VAL A 679 -21.42 -18.35 4.72
N ALA A 680 -21.62 -17.03 4.66
CA ALA A 680 -22.74 -16.44 3.94
C ALA A 680 -22.29 -15.98 2.55
N VAL A 681 -22.84 -16.55 1.49
CA VAL A 681 -22.51 -16.17 0.10
C VAL A 681 -23.68 -15.41 -0.50
N ASN A 682 -23.46 -14.17 -0.95
CA ASN A 682 -24.53 -13.34 -1.52
C ASN A 682 -24.85 -13.74 -2.96
N GLY A 683 -23.85 -14.16 -3.72
CA GLY A 683 -23.94 -14.69 -5.08
C GLY A 683 -23.90 -16.22 -5.12
N PRO A 684 -23.51 -16.83 -6.24
CA PRO A 684 -23.49 -18.29 -6.39
C PRO A 684 -22.32 -18.94 -5.63
N ALA A 685 -22.52 -20.19 -5.21
CA ALA A 685 -21.49 -21.02 -4.60
C ALA A 685 -21.32 -22.34 -5.36
N THR A 686 -20.09 -22.64 -5.80
CA THR A 686 -19.72 -23.94 -6.38
C THR A 686 -18.93 -24.75 -5.35
N LEU A 687 -19.52 -25.86 -4.89
CA LEU A 687 -18.96 -26.69 -3.81
C LEU A 687 -18.14 -27.86 -4.35
N ALA A 688 -17.05 -28.14 -3.65
CA ALA A 688 -16.10 -29.22 -3.85
C ALA A 688 -15.19 -29.30 -2.60
N GLY A 689 -14.24 -30.24 -2.57
CA GLY A 689 -13.26 -30.36 -1.48
C GLY A 689 -13.87 -30.87 -0.17
N THR A 690 -13.34 -30.43 0.97
CA THR A 690 -13.72 -30.95 2.29
C THR A 690 -14.52 -29.94 3.09
N LEU A 691 -15.62 -30.38 3.70
CA LEU A 691 -16.28 -29.69 4.81
C LEU A 691 -15.78 -30.31 6.13
N GLU A 692 -15.14 -29.51 6.97
CA GLU A 692 -14.69 -29.89 8.30
C GLU A 692 -15.53 -29.18 9.37
N ILE A 693 -16.12 -29.94 10.27
CA ILE A 693 -16.94 -29.44 11.38
C ILE A 693 -16.27 -29.81 12.69
N ASN A 694 -15.75 -28.81 13.38
CA ASN A 694 -15.32 -28.93 14.77
C ASN A 694 -16.53 -28.76 15.68
N LEU A 695 -16.95 -29.86 16.29
CA LEU A 695 -18.09 -29.91 17.20
C LEU A 695 -17.58 -29.94 18.64
N ASP A 696 -17.91 -28.90 19.41
CA ASP A 696 -17.60 -28.87 20.84
C ASP A 696 -18.41 -29.93 21.60
N SER A 697 -17.82 -30.51 22.65
CA SER A 697 -18.48 -31.50 23.50
C SER A 697 -19.79 -31.00 24.15
N ASN A 698 -19.96 -29.68 24.28
CA ASN A 698 -21.16 -29.04 24.84
C ASN A 698 -22.13 -28.53 23.78
N ALA A 699 -21.85 -28.74 22.49
CA ALA A 699 -22.78 -28.42 21.41
C ALA A 699 -24.09 -29.20 21.62
N GLN A 700 -25.22 -28.52 21.41
CA GLN A 700 -26.54 -29.12 21.63
C GLN A 700 -27.03 -29.82 20.37
N PRO A 701 -27.73 -30.96 20.44
CA PRO A 701 -28.42 -31.51 19.28
C PRO A 701 -29.35 -30.46 18.65
N GLY A 702 -29.33 -30.34 17.33
CA GLY A 702 -30.06 -29.29 16.61
C GLY A 702 -29.65 -29.13 15.16
N GLN A 703 -30.35 -28.23 14.47
CA GLN A 703 -30.09 -27.86 13.09
C GLN A 703 -29.20 -26.62 13.03
N TYR A 704 -28.11 -26.72 12.28
CA TYR A 704 -27.11 -25.68 12.10
C TYR A 704 -26.96 -25.38 10.62
N THR A 705 -27.16 -24.12 10.24
CA THR A 705 -26.84 -23.66 8.88
C THR A 705 -25.37 -23.29 8.82
N VAL A 706 -24.61 -23.95 7.94
CA VAL A 706 -23.15 -23.79 7.87
C VAL A 706 -22.72 -22.99 6.64
N LEU A 707 -23.56 -22.97 5.60
CA LEU A 707 -23.34 -22.19 4.39
C LEU A 707 -24.67 -21.72 3.80
N THR A 708 -24.76 -20.47 3.37
CA THR A 708 -25.87 -19.93 2.57
C THR A 708 -25.37 -19.37 1.24
N SER A 709 -26.22 -19.36 0.21
CA SER A 709 -25.92 -18.85 -1.12
C SER A 709 -27.21 -18.47 -1.88
N SER A 710 -27.12 -17.57 -2.86
CA SER A 710 -28.22 -17.38 -3.84
C SER A 710 -28.47 -18.62 -4.71
N GLY A 711 -27.49 -19.51 -4.82
CA GLY A 711 -27.60 -20.78 -5.53
C GLY A 711 -26.35 -21.61 -5.37
N ILE A 712 -26.53 -22.89 -5.01
CA ILE A 712 -25.45 -23.85 -4.77
C ILE A 712 -25.39 -24.84 -5.95
N THR A 713 -24.19 -25.06 -6.47
CA THR A 713 -23.89 -26.14 -7.42
C THR A 713 -22.83 -27.08 -6.83
N GLY A 714 -22.89 -28.35 -7.19
CA GLY A 714 -21.99 -29.38 -6.64
C GLY A 714 -22.30 -29.76 -5.18
N THR A 715 -21.41 -30.55 -4.58
CA THR A 715 -21.44 -30.99 -3.18
C THR A 715 -20.01 -31.04 -2.65
N PHE A 716 -19.82 -31.05 -1.33
CA PHE A 716 -18.51 -31.37 -0.77
C PHE A 716 -18.11 -32.81 -1.14
N ASP A 717 -16.84 -33.00 -1.51
CA ASP A 717 -16.27 -34.32 -1.82
C ASP A 717 -16.17 -35.18 -0.56
N THR A 718 -15.83 -34.55 0.57
CA THR A 718 -15.72 -35.20 1.88
C THR A 718 -16.28 -34.32 3.00
N VAL A 719 -16.83 -34.97 4.03
CA VAL A 719 -17.32 -34.32 5.25
C VAL A 719 -16.63 -34.98 6.45
N THR A 720 -15.93 -34.17 7.22
CA THR A 720 -15.21 -34.60 8.42
C THR A 720 -15.83 -33.91 9.63
N VAL A 721 -16.20 -34.68 10.66
CA VAL A 721 -16.74 -34.13 11.91
C VAL A 721 -15.85 -34.59 13.05
N THR A 722 -15.22 -33.63 13.72
CA THR A 722 -14.28 -33.83 14.81
C THR A 722 -14.91 -33.37 16.13
N GLY A 723 -15.02 -34.27 17.10
CA GLY A 723 -15.47 -33.94 18.45
C GLY A 723 -14.28 -33.54 19.33
N ASN A 724 -14.31 -32.36 19.94
CA ASN A 724 -13.28 -31.95 20.90
C ASN A 724 -13.55 -32.64 22.25
N SER A 725 -12.87 -33.75 22.54
CA SER A 725 -13.18 -34.58 23.70
C SER A 725 -12.14 -34.46 24.82
N SER A 726 -12.48 -33.74 25.89
CA SER A 726 -11.89 -33.93 27.22
C SER A 726 -12.74 -34.87 28.11
N GLY A 727 -13.98 -35.21 27.72
CA GLY A 727 -14.90 -36.08 28.49
C GLY A 727 -15.49 -37.29 27.76
N PHE A 728 -15.43 -37.35 26.42
CA PHE A 728 -16.03 -38.40 25.59
C PHE A 728 -15.08 -38.87 24.48
N ALA A 729 -13.84 -39.22 24.83
CA ALA A 729 -12.84 -39.65 23.85
C ALA A 729 -13.34 -40.88 23.06
N GLY A 730 -13.63 -40.68 21.77
CA GLY A 730 -13.90 -41.77 20.81
C GLY A 730 -15.35 -41.96 20.37
N GLN A 731 -16.32 -41.16 20.80
CA GLN A 731 -17.71 -41.28 20.28
C GLN A 731 -17.90 -40.47 18.99
N THR A 732 -18.24 -41.17 17.90
CA THR A 732 -18.62 -40.54 16.63
C THR A 732 -19.98 -39.86 16.76
N PRO A 733 -20.12 -38.54 16.48
CA PRO A 733 -21.40 -37.85 16.55
C PRO A 733 -22.38 -38.43 15.52
N LEU A 734 -23.67 -38.51 15.88
CA LEU A 734 -24.74 -38.83 14.94
C LEU A 734 -25.18 -37.53 14.25
N TYR A 735 -25.19 -37.50 12.92
CA TYR A 735 -25.58 -36.31 12.17
C TYR A 735 -26.14 -36.64 10.78
N THR A 736 -26.82 -35.66 10.19
CA THR A 736 -27.11 -35.64 8.74
C THR A 736 -26.67 -34.30 8.13
N LEU A 737 -26.33 -34.31 6.84
CA LEU A 737 -26.01 -33.12 6.06
C LEU A 737 -26.99 -33.01 4.88
N SER A 738 -27.63 -31.86 4.73
CA SER A 738 -28.65 -31.63 3.69
C SER A 738 -28.35 -30.37 2.88
N TYR A 739 -28.65 -30.43 1.58
CA TYR A 739 -28.57 -29.31 0.64
C TYR A 739 -29.99 -28.89 0.28
N LEU A 740 -30.42 -27.70 0.71
CA LEU A 740 -31.84 -27.32 0.72
C LEU A 740 -32.07 -25.97 0.04
N PRO A 741 -33.22 -25.77 -0.63
CA PRO A 741 -34.22 -26.78 -0.97
C PRO A 741 -33.68 -27.78 -2.02
N VAL A 742 -34.23 -28.99 -2.02
CA VAL A 742 -33.83 -30.05 -2.97
C VAL A 742 -34.07 -29.58 -4.41
N GLY A 743 -33.08 -29.76 -5.29
CA GLY A 743 -33.15 -29.39 -6.71
C GLY A 743 -32.70 -27.96 -7.04
N ALA A 744 -32.79 -27.03 -6.07
CA ALA A 744 -32.29 -25.66 -6.20
C ALA A 744 -31.69 -25.18 -4.86
N PRO A 745 -30.60 -25.82 -4.38
CA PRO A 745 -30.10 -25.57 -3.05
C PRO A 745 -29.59 -24.13 -2.89
N THR A 746 -29.92 -23.52 -1.75
CA THR A 746 -29.52 -22.16 -1.33
C THR A 746 -28.85 -22.16 0.04
N TYR A 747 -28.85 -23.29 0.75
CA TYR A 747 -28.09 -23.45 1.98
C TYR A 747 -27.71 -24.91 2.25
N VAL A 748 -26.66 -25.09 3.05
CA VAL A 748 -26.20 -26.38 3.58
C VAL A 748 -26.54 -26.43 5.08
N GLN A 749 -27.29 -27.45 5.48
CA GLN A 749 -27.71 -27.67 6.85
C GLN A 749 -27.05 -28.91 7.43
N PHE A 750 -26.39 -28.75 8.58
CA PHE A 750 -25.88 -29.82 9.42
C PHE A 750 -26.85 -30.06 10.57
N ASN A 751 -27.41 -31.26 10.67
CA ASN A 751 -28.33 -31.63 11.73
C ASN A 751 -27.63 -32.58 12.70
N PHE A 752 -27.24 -32.06 13.87
CA PHE A 752 -26.59 -32.82 14.91
C PHE A 752 -27.64 -33.54 15.78
N LEU A 753 -27.56 -34.86 15.84
CA LEU A 753 -28.51 -35.72 16.55
C LEU A 753 -28.05 -36.14 17.96
N GLY A 754 -26.88 -35.66 18.38
CA GLY A 754 -26.24 -36.04 19.64
C GLY A 754 -25.14 -37.07 19.49
N TYR A 755 -24.45 -37.36 20.59
CA TYR A 755 -23.51 -38.47 20.68
C TYR A 755 -24.27 -39.76 21.02
N PRO A 756 -23.82 -40.92 20.51
CA PRO A 756 -24.43 -42.20 20.87
C PRO A 756 -24.36 -42.39 22.39
N LEU A 757 -25.50 -42.71 23.00
CA LEU A 757 -25.55 -43.01 24.43
C LEU A 757 -24.53 -44.13 24.72
N PRO A 758 -23.73 -44.03 25.81
CA PRO A 758 -22.91 -45.15 26.24
C PRO A 758 -23.82 -46.38 26.39
N PRO A 759 -23.37 -47.59 26.02
CA PRO A 759 -24.18 -48.79 26.15
C PRO A 759 -24.71 -48.83 27.59
N SER A 760 -26.04 -48.79 27.72
CA SER A 760 -26.71 -48.87 29.00
C SER A 760 -26.10 -50.02 29.79
N SER A 761 -25.63 -49.77 31.01
CA SER A 761 -25.19 -50.83 31.92
C SER A 761 -26.25 -51.92 31.88
N VAL A 762 -25.89 -53.10 31.39
CA VAL A 762 -26.83 -54.22 31.34
C VAL A 762 -27.25 -54.47 32.78
N ASP A 763 -28.55 -54.30 33.06
CA ASP A 763 -29.14 -54.54 34.36
C ASP A 763 -29.18 -56.06 34.58
N ILE A 764 -28.00 -56.66 34.78
CA ILE A 764 -27.88 -58.07 35.13
C ILE A 764 -27.96 -58.17 36.64
N PRO A 765 -28.99 -58.81 37.20
CA PRO A 765 -29.10 -59.02 38.63
C PRO A 765 -27.81 -59.64 39.20
N ALA A 766 -27.24 -59.04 40.25
CA ALA A 766 -26.01 -59.54 40.88
C ALA A 766 -26.18 -60.94 41.53
N THR A 767 -27.42 -61.41 41.66
CA THR A 767 -27.87 -62.76 42.01
C THR A 767 -29.08 -63.12 41.14
N VAL A 768 -29.41 -64.40 40.97
CA VAL A 768 -30.51 -64.89 40.09
C VAL A 768 -31.88 -64.22 40.37
N ASN A 769 -32.04 -63.55 41.52
CA ASN A 769 -33.25 -62.86 41.95
C ASN A 769 -33.01 -61.43 42.52
N GLY A 770 -31.83 -60.84 42.33
CA GLY A 770 -31.50 -59.48 42.79
C GLY A 770 -31.45 -59.30 44.32
N SER A 771 -31.55 -60.38 45.11
CA SER A 771 -31.55 -60.32 46.56
C SER A 771 -30.13 -60.22 47.15
N PRO A 772 -29.93 -59.52 48.28
CA PRO A 772 -28.67 -59.53 49.02
C PRO A 772 -28.26 -60.94 49.44
N ILE A 773 -26.96 -61.24 49.43
CA ILE A 773 -26.44 -62.50 49.96
C ILE A 773 -26.27 -62.34 51.47
N LEU A 774 -26.97 -63.15 52.26
CA LEU A 774 -26.64 -63.32 53.68
C LEU A 774 -25.40 -64.22 53.79
N ASN A 775 -24.39 -63.76 54.53
CA ASN A 775 -23.30 -64.63 54.95
C ASN A 775 -23.67 -65.29 56.30
N PRO A 776 -24.07 -66.57 56.33
CA PRO A 776 -24.51 -67.24 57.56
C PRO A 776 -23.36 -67.54 58.54
N ALA A 777 -22.11 -67.39 58.11
CA ALA A 777 -20.94 -67.71 58.93
C ALA A 777 -20.39 -66.45 59.62
N VAL A 778 -21.03 -66.06 60.72
CA VAL A 778 -20.44 -65.13 61.70
C VAL A 778 -19.27 -65.84 62.39
N VAL A 779 -18.05 -65.60 61.94
CA VAL A 779 -16.83 -66.15 62.56
C VAL A 779 -15.81 -65.04 62.74
N CYS A 780 -15.25 -64.92 63.95
CA CYS A 780 -14.19 -63.99 64.36
C CYS A 780 -12.88 -64.08 63.53
N CYS A 781 -12.86 -64.85 62.44
CA CYS A 781 -11.69 -65.17 61.63
C CYS A 781 -11.85 -64.88 60.11
N GLY A 782 -12.98 -64.31 59.65
CA GLY A 782 -13.13 -63.86 58.27
C GLY A 782 -13.22 -64.96 57.22
N ARG A 783 -14.21 -65.84 57.32
CA ARG A 783 -14.38 -66.93 56.34
C ARG A 783 -14.74 -66.31 54.96
N PRO A 784 -13.99 -66.64 53.89
CA PRO A 784 -14.23 -66.03 52.57
C PRO A 784 -15.58 -66.47 52.01
N VAL A 785 -16.38 -65.50 51.57
CA VAL A 785 -17.58 -65.75 50.76
C VAL A 785 -17.10 -65.91 49.32
N ILE A 786 -17.25 -67.12 48.79
CA ILE A 786 -16.94 -67.39 47.38
C ILE A 786 -17.93 -66.59 46.54
N LEU A 787 -17.41 -65.64 45.78
CA LEU A 787 -18.20 -64.92 44.79
C LEU A 787 -18.18 -65.77 43.52
N GLY A 788 -19.34 -66.25 43.08
CA GLY A 788 -19.48 -66.65 41.68
C GLY A 788 -19.11 -65.47 40.77
N PRO A 789 -18.69 -65.70 39.51
CA PRO A 789 -18.39 -64.60 38.61
C PRO A 789 -19.62 -63.69 38.52
N LEU A 790 -19.49 -62.43 38.96
CA LEU A 790 -20.55 -61.46 38.71
C LEU A 790 -20.74 -61.40 37.19
N PRO A 791 -21.98 -61.49 36.70
CA PRO A 791 -22.22 -61.46 35.28
C PRO A 791 -21.86 -60.07 34.76
N VAL A 792 -20.71 -59.97 34.08
CA VAL A 792 -20.23 -58.76 33.41
C VAL A 792 -19.94 -59.11 31.94
N PRO A 793 -20.61 -58.48 30.97
CA PRO A 793 -20.34 -58.70 29.55
C PRO A 793 -18.89 -58.36 29.18
N GLY A 794 -18.26 -59.12 28.29
CA GLY A 794 -16.90 -58.86 27.77
C GLY A 794 -15.96 -60.07 27.82
N ALA A 795 -14.78 -59.95 27.21
CA ALA A 795 -13.72 -60.96 27.21
C ALA A 795 -12.60 -60.57 28.21
N GLY A 796 -11.90 -61.53 28.81
CA GLY A 796 -10.84 -61.24 29.80
C GLY A 796 -11.26 -61.36 31.28
N PRO A 797 -10.37 -61.01 32.23
CA PRO A 797 -10.61 -61.16 33.66
C PRO A 797 -11.48 -60.03 34.24
N THR A 798 -12.44 -60.37 35.10
CA THR A 798 -13.26 -59.39 35.83
C THR A 798 -12.50 -58.90 37.07
N THR A 799 -12.40 -57.58 37.24
CA THR A 799 -11.80 -56.96 38.44
C THR A 799 -12.91 -56.57 39.42
N TYR A 800 -12.76 -56.85 40.71
CA TYR A 800 -13.78 -56.55 41.72
C TYR A 800 -13.33 -55.41 42.63
N SER A 801 -14.24 -54.50 42.93
CA SER A 801 -13.99 -53.40 43.87
C SER A 801 -15.12 -53.27 44.90
N ILE A 802 -14.79 -52.75 46.08
CA ILE A 802 -15.74 -52.47 47.14
C ILE A 802 -16.14 -51.00 47.03
N ILE A 803 -17.43 -50.73 46.87
CA ILE A 803 -17.96 -49.38 46.67
C ILE A 803 -18.70 -48.82 47.88
N ASN A 804 -19.12 -49.68 48.81
CA ASN A 804 -19.72 -49.22 50.06
C ASN A 804 -19.51 -50.24 51.18
N GLN A 805 -19.32 -49.77 52.41
CA GLN A 805 -19.22 -50.57 53.63
C GLN A 805 -20.05 -49.91 54.73
N THR A 806 -20.86 -50.69 55.43
CA THR A 806 -21.75 -50.16 56.49
C THR A 806 -21.63 -51.00 57.76
N GLY A 807 -21.69 -50.38 58.95
CA GLY A 807 -21.66 -51.10 60.23
C GLY A 807 -20.26 -51.54 60.65
N ASN A 808 -20.15 -52.48 61.60
CA ASN A 808 -18.87 -52.93 62.16
C ASN A 808 -18.27 -54.08 61.33
N VAL A 809 -18.10 -53.88 60.02
CA VAL A 809 -17.47 -54.85 59.12
C VAL A 809 -16.28 -54.24 58.36
N THR A 810 -15.25 -55.04 58.12
CA THR A 810 -14.13 -54.71 57.23
C THR A 810 -14.13 -55.67 56.05
N CYS A 811 -14.17 -55.12 54.84
CA CYS A 811 -14.31 -55.87 53.60
C CYS A 811 -12.99 -55.86 52.83
N HIS A 812 -12.57 -57.02 52.31
CA HIS A 812 -11.40 -57.15 51.44
C HIS A 812 -11.70 -58.10 50.28
N ILE A 813 -11.28 -57.73 49.08
CA ILE A 813 -11.30 -58.62 47.91
C ILE A 813 -9.99 -59.40 47.88
N GLY A 814 -10.08 -60.73 47.80
CA GLY A 814 -8.93 -61.60 47.64
C GLY A 814 -9.06 -62.47 46.38
N GLN A 815 -7.93 -62.96 45.88
CA GLN A 815 -7.87 -63.87 44.74
C GLN A 815 -7.10 -65.13 45.11
N THR A 816 -7.59 -66.28 44.68
CA THR A 816 -6.84 -67.54 44.62
C THR A 816 -6.43 -67.80 43.16
N THR A 817 -5.70 -68.89 42.92
CA THR A 817 -5.33 -69.32 41.56
C THR A 817 -6.52 -69.65 40.66
N SER A 818 -7.71 -69.87 41.22
CA SER A 818 -8.90 -70.25 40.45
C SER A 818 -10.13 -69.37 40.67
N GLN A 819 -10.18 -68.52 41.71
CA GLN A 819 -11.40 -67.79 42.09
C GLN A 819 -11.12 -66.46 42.80
N THR A 820 -12.01 -65.48 42.62
CA THR A 820 -12.05 -64.25 43.45
C THR A 820 -13.05 -64.43 44.59
N TYR A 821 -12.72 -63.94 45.78
CA TYR A 821 -13.59 -64.04 46.96
C TYR A 821 -13.67 -62.71 47.71
N LEU A 822 -14.79 -62.51 48.41
CA LEU A 822 -14.96 -61.41 49.36
C LEU A 822 -14.70 -61.93 50.77
N LYS A 823 -13.72 -61.35 51.46
CA LYS A 823 -13.46 -61.57 52.88
C LYS A 823 -14.11 -60.47 53.69
N MET A 824 -15.04 -60.83 54.57
CA MET A 824 -15.71 -59.90 55.48
C MET A 824 -15.36 -60.25 56.93
N ASN A 825 -14.86 -59.28 57.68
CA ASN A 825 -14.57 -59.42 59.11
C ASN A 825 -15.51 -58.52 59.92
N GLY A 826 -16.25 -59.05 60.90
CA GLY A 826 -17.12 -58.26 61.77
C GLY A 826 -18.58 -58.72 61.81
N LYS A 827 -19.45 -57.98 62.48
CA LYS A 827 -20.90 -58.29 62.66
C LYS A 827 -21.73 -57.02 62.49
N ASN A 828 -23.05 -57.17 62.25
CA ASN A 828 -23.98 -56.05 62.09
C ASN A 828 -23.53 -55.05 61.01
N GLY A 829 -23.32 -55.53 59.79
CA GLY A 829 -22.85 -54.68 58.70
C GLY A 829 -23.01 -55.26 57.30
N SER A 830 -22.58 -54.51 56.28
CA SER A 830 -22.66 -54.96 54.89
C SER A 830 -21.50 -54.44 54.05
N CYS A 831 -21.17 -55.20 53.02
CA CYS A 831 -20.20 -54.84 51.98
C CYS A 831 -20.92 -54.82 50.64
N THR A 832 -20.80 -53.73 49.89
CA THR A 832 -21.33 -53.62 48.53
C THR A 832 -20.17 -53.63 47.55
N ILE A 833 -20.20 -54.54 46.58
CA ILE A 833 -19.13 -54.73 45.59
C ILE A 833 -19.67 -54.60 44.17
N ILE A 834 -18.80 -54.27 43.23
CA ILE A 834 -19.06 -54.28 41.78
C ILE A 834 -17.94 -55.04 41.07
N GLY A 835 -18.30 -55.68 39.95
CA GLY A 835 -17.33 -56.22 38.99
C GLY A 835 -17.18 -55.27 37.81
N THR A 836 -15.95 -55.03 37.36
CA THR A 836 -15.63 -54.21 36.20
C THR A 836 -14.91 -55.06 35.15
N LYS A 837 -15.35 -54.94 33.90
CA LYS A 837 -14.76 -55.63 32.74
C LYS A 837 -14.81 -54.70 31.53
N ASP A 838 -13.67 -54.42 30.90
CA ASP A 838 -13.56 -53.51 29.74
C ASP A 838 -14.30 -52.16 29.90
N GLY A 839 -14.28 -51.61 31.12
CA GLY A 839 -14.99 -50.36 31.46
C GLY A 839 -16.49 -50.50 31.76
N ILE A 840 -17.07 -51.69 31.55
CA ILE A 840 -18.47 -52.02 31.88
C ILE A 840 -18.54 -52.49 33.34
N VAL A 841 -19.47 -51.92 34.11
CA VAL A 841 -19.64 -52.19 35.54
C VAL A 841 -20.90 -53.03 35.76
N SER A 842 -20.81 -54.04 36.63
CA SER A 842 -21.95 -54.86 37.06
C SER A 842 -22.88 -54.08 37.99
N ASN A 843 -24.11 -54.55 38.15
CA ASN A 843 -24.94 -54.09 39.26
C ASN A 843 -24.25 -54.35 40.62
N PRO A 844 -24.47 -53.46 41.63
CA PRO A 844 -23.94 -53.65 42.97
C PRO A 844 -24.45 -54.93 43.64
N LEU A 845 -23.54 -55.77 44.13
CA LEU A 845 -23.86 -56.90 45.00
C LEU A 845 -23.69 -56.49 46.46
N LYS A 846 -24.78 -56.48 47.22
CA LYS A 846 -24.73 -56.26 48.68
C LYS A 846 -24.65 -57.60 49.41
N VAL A 847 -23.59 -57.80 50.19
CA VAL A 847 -23.41 -58.95 51.08
C VAL A 847 -23.58 -58.47 52.52
N ILE A 848 -24.48 -59.11 53.26
CA ILE A 848 -24.86 -58.72 54.63
C ILE A 848 -24.26 -59.72 55.62
N ALA A 849 -23.55 -59.19 56.61
CA ALA A 849 -23.13 -59.92 57.80
C ALA A 849 -24.12 -59.58 58.92
N PRO A 850 -25.04 -60.51 59.27
CA PRO A 850 -26.01 -60.28 60.33
C PRO A 850 -25.37 -60.12 61.72
#